data_AF-A0A829NI68-F1
#
_entry.id   AF-A0A829NI68-F1
#
_cell.length_a   1.000
_cell.length_b   1.000
_cell.length_c   1.000
_cell.angle_alpha   90.00
_cell.angle_beta   90.00
_cell.angle_gamma   90.00
#
_symmetry.space_group_name_H-M   'P 1'
#
loop_
_entity.id
_entity.type
_entity.pdbx_description
1 polymer ?
#
loop_
_entity_poly.entity_id
_entity_poly.type
_entity_poly.pdbx_seq_one_letter_code
_entity_poly.pdbx_strand_id
1 'polypeptide(L)'
;MKKPVLVIMAAGMGSRYGGLKQIDPIDDQGHIIMDFSIFDAKRAGFEKVVFIIKKENEKDFKEVIGNRMADVMDVEYVFQDLTNLPEGFEVPDGRIKPWGTAHAVLSCIDVVDGPFAVINADDYYGRDAFQKIYHFLSTQKDDDKYRFTMVGYHLKNTLTENGHVARGVCTVDENGYLVEVTERTHIEKKGERAAFTEDDGASWTELPMDAVVSMNMWGFSEGFLQEIKAGFAAFLKEGLEHNPLKCEYFLPTVVSNLLKENRATVSVLTSKDKWYGVTYKDDKQVVVNAIQTMKDDGIYPEKVWCGETEALLNFQFNAMVMKAVRYGSGHINDTFLVTLKREDGTEGRVILQRMNKNIFKNPEELMENILGVTSFLRKKIIENGGDPERETLNVIPTKDGNSYFVDSEGEYWRCYNFIEGATSYDQVESEEDFYQSAVSFGNFQRLLADYPAETLHETIKGFHDTKARFETFKKAVKEDVCGRAHSVQNEIQFVLAHEDLANAFGDMLENKELPLRVTHNDTKLNNIMIDNETHKGICVIDLDTVMPGLAMNDFGDSIRFGASTGAEDETDLDKIQCDMNLFDIYAKGFIEGCAGKLTTKEIELLPLGAKVMTFECGMRFLTDYLQGDTYFKIHRENHNLDRCRTQFKLVSDMEAKWDTMNKIIKKYH
;
A
#
# COMPACT_ATOMS: atom_id res chain seq x y z
N MET A 1 24.75 4.65 -16.68
CA MET A 1 23.88 5.42 -17.58
C MET A 1 23.10 6.38 -16.70
N LYS A 2 22.96 7.66 -17.08
CA LYS A 2 22.16 8.57 -16.27
C LYS A 2 20.69 8.14 -16.33
N LYS A 3 19.97 8.32 -15.22
CA LYS A 3 18.55 7.93 -15.15
C LYS A 3 17.71 8.85 -16.03
N PRO A 4 16.59 8.36 -16.59
CA PRO A 4 15.67 9.19 -17.34
C PRO A 4 15.14 10.37 -16.52
N VAL A 5 15.05 11.55 -17.14
CA VAL A 5 14.45 12.77 -16.57
C VAL A 5 13.04 12.96 -17.11
N LEU A 6 12.09 13.38 -16.26
CA LEU A 6 10.75 13.78 -16.72
C LEU A 6 10.72 15.28 -17.00
N VAL A 7 10.34 15.68 -18.21
CA VAL A 7 10.16 17.08 -18.60
C VAL A 7 8.67 17.35 -18.78
N ILE A 8 8.13 18.31 -18.04
CA ILE A 8 6.71 18.66 -18.06
C ILE A 8 6.54 20.06 -18.66
N MET A 9 5.82 20.14 -19.78
CA MET A 9 5.51 21.40 -20.45
C MET A 9 4.29 22.08 -19.81
N ALA A 10 4.55 23.05 -18.94
CA ALA A 10 3.56 23.82 -18.20
C ALA A 10 3.45 25.29 -18.67
N ALA A 11 4.22 25.73 -19.66
CA ALA A 11 4.23 27.13 -20.13
C ALA A 11 2.98 27.55 -20.97
N GLY A 12 2.11 26.60 -21.34
CA GLY A 12 0.95 26.83 -22.20
C GLY A 12 -0.20 27.58 -21.52
N MET A 13 -0.77 28.59 -22.20
CA MET A 13 -2.01 29.27 -21.77
C MET A 13 -3.24 28.53 -22.29
N GLY A 14 -4.13 28.09 -21.41
CA GLY A 14 -5.43 27.51 -21.79
C GLY A 14 -6.38 28.59 -22.33
N SER A 15 -6.27 28.95 -23.61
CA SER A 15 -7.10 29.99 -24.25
C SER A 15 -8.60 29.71 -24.19
N ARG A 16 -9.01 28.44 -24.12
CA ARG A 16 -10.41 27.99 -24.04
C ARG A 16 -10.95 27.87 -22.60
N TYR A 17 -10.08 27.89 -21.58
CA TYR A 17 -10.44 27.59 -20.18
C TYR A 17 -10.63 28.84 -19.30
N GLY A 18 -10.06 29.99 -19.70
CA GLY A 18 -10.20 31.25 -18.96
C GLY A 18 -9.37 31.35 -17.67
N GLY A 19 -8.31 30.53 -17.51
CA GLY A 19 -7.39 30.51 -16.37
C GLY A 19 -6.26 29.47 -16.54
N LEU A 20 -5.43 29.28 -15.50
CA LEU A 20 -4.38 28.24 -15.47
C LEU A 20 -4.99 26.86 -15.19
N LYS A 21 -5.41 26.15 -16.24
CA LYS A 21 -6.01 24.80 -16.15
C LYS A 21 -5.15 23.78 -15.40
N GLN A 22 -3.83 23.95 -15.41
CA GLN A 22 -2.86 22.98 -14.87
C GLN A 22 -2.84 22.93 -13.34
N ILE A 23 -3.32 23.97 -12.67
CA ILE A 23 -3.34 24.09 -11.19
C ILE A 23 -4.76 23.94 -10.62
N ASP A 24 -5.74 23.54 -11.45
CA ASP A 24 -7.12 23.38 -11.02
C ASP A 24 -7.33 22.00 -10.38
N PRO A 25 -7.80 21.92 -9.12
CA PRO A 25 -8.01 20.64 -8.45
C PRO A 25 -9.00 19.73 -9.16
N ILE A 26 -8.72 18.44 -9.13
CA ILE A 26 -9.52 17.36 -9.72
C ILE A 26 -10.03 16.36 -8.66
N ASP A 27 -9.88 16.66 -7.38
CA ASP A 27 -10.53 15.95 -6.28
C ASP A 27 -10.75 16.87 -5.07
N ASP A 28 -11.36 16.33 -4.02
CA ASP A 28 -11.70 17.05 -2.79
C ASP A 28 -10.49 17.29 -1.86
N GLN A 29 -9.38 16.58 -2.08
CA GLN A 29 -8.12 16.76 -1.38
C GLN A 29 -7.25 17.88 -1.98
N GLY A 30 -7.67 18.45 -3.11
CA GLY A 30 -6.96 19.53 -3.77
C GLY A 30 -5.88 19.08 -4.76
N HIS A 31 -5.80 17.79 -5.11
CA HIS A 31 -4.82 17.30 -6.08
C HIS A 31 -5.15 17.79 -7.48
N ILE A 32 -4.12 17.99 -8.29
CA ILE A 32 -4.23 18.38 -9.70
C ILE A 32 -3.82 17.20 -10.60
N ILE A 33 -4.15 17.24 -11.90
CA ILE A 33 -3.80 16.15 -12.86
C ILE A 33 -2.30 15.82 -12.83
N MET A 34 -1.47 16.84 -12.66
CA MET A 34 -0.01 16.69 -12.62
C MET A 34 0.47 15.88 -11.42
N ASP A 35 -0.22 15.93 -10.27
CA ASP A 35 0.14 15.12 -9.10
C ASP A 35 0.13 13.63 -9.46
N PHE A 36 -0.85 13.18 -10.24
CA PHE A 36 -0.97 11.78 -10.68
C PHE A 36 0.09 11.40 -11.72
N SER A 37 0.44 12.33 -12.62
CA SER A 37 1.51 12.11 -13.60
C SER A 37 2.87 11.99 -12.93
N ILE A 38 3.17 12.84 -11.96
CA ILE A 38 4.42 12.77 -11.19
C ILE A 38 4.43 11.52 -10.31
N PHE A 39 3.29 11.15 -9.73
CA PHE A 39 3.14 9.92 -8.97
C PHE A 39 3.45 8.67 -9.79
N ASP A 40 2.87 8.56 -10.99
CA ASP A 40 3.14 7.42 -11.87
C ASP A 40 4.57 7.44 -12.41
N ALA A 41 5.14 8.61 -12.68
CA ALA A 41 6.54 8.74 -13.06
C ALA A 41 7.48 8.29 -11.94
N LYS A 42 7.26 8.73 -10.70
CA LYS A 42 8.06 8.31 -9.54
C LYS A 42 7.99 6.80 -9.35
N ARG A 43 6.80 6.20 -9.49
CA ARG A 43 6.61 4.73 -9.43
C ARG A 43 7.34 4.01 -10.57
N ALA A 44 7.37 4.60 -11.77
CA ALA A 44 8.11 4.04 -12.90
C ALA A 44 9.63 4.08 -12.68
N GLY A 45 10.13 5.05 -11.90
CA GLY A 45 11.54 5.17 -11.51
C GLY A 45 12.17 6.53 -11.83
N PHE A 46 11.41 7.50 -12.34
CA PHE A 46 11.91 8.85 -12.52
C PHE A 46 12.29 9.46 -11.16
N GLU A 47 13.47 10.06 -11.08
CA GLU A 47 13.97 10.72 -9.86
C GLU A 47 14.05 12.23 -9.98
N LYS A 48 14.13 12.75 -11.21
CA LYS A 48 14.19 14.17 -11.53
C LYS A 48 13.04 14.59 -12.43
N VAL A 49 12.42 15.72 -12.09
CA VAL A 49 11.39 16.39 -12.90
C VAL A 49 11.84 17.83 -13.22
N VAL A 50 11.68 18.23 -14.48
CA VAL A 50 11.98 19.58 -14.97
C VAL A 50 10.69 20.19 -15.48
N PHE A 51 10.25 21.29 -14.85
CA PHE A 51 9.08 22.03 -15.26
C PHE A 51 9.46 23.17 -16.21
N ILE A 52 8.92 23.15 -17.42
CA ILE A 52 9.02 24.28 -18.34
C ILE A 52 7.82 25.19 -18.08
N ILE A 53 8.07 26.35 -17.47
CA ILE A 53 7.03 27.31 -17.07
C ILE A 53 7.28 28.69 -17.69
N LYS A 54 6.33 29.60 -17.48
CA LYS A 54 6.56 31.03 -17.68
C LYS A 54 7.09 31.66 -16.40
N LYS A 55 8.02 32.60 -16.53
CA LYS A 55 8.64 33.29 -15.38
C LYS A 55 7.63 34.00 -14.49
N GLU A 56 6.58 34.58 -15.09
CA GLU A 56 5.49 35.24 -14.37
C GLU A 56 4.68 34.29 -13.46
N ASN A 57 4.67 32.98 -13.75
CA ASN A 57 3.91 31.97 -13.01
C ASN A 57 4.77 31.21 -11.99
N GLU A 58 6.07 31.54 -11.87
CA GLU A 58 7.01 30.77 -11.04
C GLU A 58 6.58 30.64 -9.59
N LYS A 59 6.13 31.75 -8.99
CA LYS A 59 5.72 31.80 -7.59
C LYS A 59 4.52 30.88 -7.35
N ASP A 60 3.45 31.05 -8.13
CA ASP A 60 2.23 30.26 -7.99
C ASP A 60 2.50 28.77 -8.22
N PHE A 61 3.36 28.44 -9.20
CA PHE A 61 3.72 27.05 -9.49
C PHE A 61 4.54 26.40 -8.37
N LYS A 62 5.47 27.15 -7.77
CA LYS A 62 6.24 26.67 -6.61
C LYS A 62 5.35 26.46 -5.38
N GLU A 63 4.41 27.38 -5.13
CA GLU A 63 3.49 27.28 -3.99
C GLU A 63 2.50 26.11 -4.13
N VAL A 64 1.94 25.87 -5.31
CA VAL A 64 0.91 24.83 -5.53
C VAL A 64 1.50 23.42 -5.69
N ILE A 65 2.63 23.31 -6.40
CA ILE A 65 3.21 22.01 -6.82
C ILE A 65 4.63 21.87 -6.30
N GLY A 66 5.47 22.86 -6.59
CA GLY A 66 6.91 22.75 -6.41
C GLY A 66 7.37 22.33 -5.03
N ASN A 67 6.88 23.02 -4.00
CA ASN A 67 7.25 22.75 -2.62
C ASN A 67 6.88 21.32 -2.21
N ARG A 68 5.72 20.82 -2.65
CA ARG A 68 5.28 19.44 -2.37
C ARG A 68 6.11 18.41 -3.12
N MET A 69 6.47 18.69 -4.38
CA MET A 69 7.22 17.74 -5.21
C MET A 69 8.70 17.67 -4.84
N ALA A 70 9.29 18.75 -4.31
CA ALA A 70 10.69 18.79 -3.90
C ALA A 70 11.00 17.83 -2.75
N ASP A 71 10.00 17.46 -1.94
CA ASP A 71 10.13 16.45 -0.88
C ASP A 71 10.19 15.02 -1.45
N VAL A 72 9.81 14.82 -2.73
CA VAL A 72 9.62 13.51 -3.35
C VAL A 72 10.59 13.25 -4.50
N MET A 73 10.93 14.28 -5.27
CA MET A 73 11.78 14.22 -6.47
C MET A 73 12.73 15.41 -6.53
N ASP A 74 13.83 15.26 -7.27
CA ASP A 74 14.65 16.39 -7.67
C ASP A 74 13.85 17.28 -8.64
N VAL A 75 13.61 18.53 -8.27
CA VAL A 75 12.75 19.46 -9.01
C VAL A 75 13.57 20.62 -9.55
N GLU A 76 13.50 20.83 -10.86
CA GLU A 76 14.12 21.96 -11.54
C GLU A 76 13.09 22.77 -12.34
N TYR A 77 13.36 24.06 -12.48
CA TYR A 77 12.51 24.99 -13.23
C TYR A 77 13.29 25.63 -14.36
N VAL A 78 12.73 25.55 -15.56
CA VAL A 78 13.24 26.26 -16.73
C VAL A 78 12.16 27.13 -17.34
N PHE A 79 12.58 28.17 -18.06
CA PHE A 79 11.68 29.20 -18.55
C PHE A 79 11.69 29.24 -20.07
N GLN A 80 10.50 29.13 -20.67
CA GLN A 80 10.35 29.40 -22.09
C GLN A 80 10.33 30.91 -22.33
N ASP A 81 11.50 31.48 -22.60
CA ASP A 81 11.67 32.92 -22.86
C ASP A 81 11.68 33.21 -24.38
N LEU A 82 10.86 34.17 -24.82
CA LEU A 82 10.82 34.60 -26.23
C LEU A 82 12.17 35.12 -26.72
N THR A 83 12.99 35.65 -25.81
CA THR A 83 14.31 36.22 -26.11
C THR A 83 15.43 35.18 -26.18
N ASN A 84 15.17 33.93 -25.81
CA ASN A 84 16.13 32.84 -25.96
C ASN A 84 16.20 32.41 -27.44
N LEU A 85 16.95 33.18 -28.22
CA LEU A 85 17.13 33.05 -29.67
C LEU A 85 18.60 32.80 -30.03
N PRO A 86 18.88 32.11 -31.15
CA PRO A 86 20.23 32.02 -31.69
C PRO A 86 20.80 33.40 -32.04
N GLU A 87 22.13 33.51 -32.05
CA GLU A 87 22.83 34.74 -32.44
C GLU A 87 22.36 35.23 -33.82
N GLY A 88 22.07 36.53 -33.92
CA GLY A 88 21.59 37.17 -35.16
C GLY A 88 20.06 37.23 -35.33
N PHE A 89 19.28 36.73 -34.36
CA PHE A 89 17.82 36.86 -34.35
C PHE A 89 17.34 37.76 -33.20
N GLU A 90 16.27 38.52 -33.46
CA GLU A 90 15.57 39.33 -32.47
C GLU A 90 14.08 38.99 -32.46
N VAL A 91 13.42 39.23 -31.32
CA VAL A 91 11.98 39.02 -31.21
C VAL A 91 11.25 40.07 -32.06
N PRO A 92 10.38 39.68 -33.01
CA PRO A 92 9.60 40.63 -33.79
C PRO A 92 8.70 41.48 -32.91
N ASP A 93 8.57 42.77 -33.27
CA ASP A 93 7.70 43.69 -32.55
C ASP A 93 6.24 43.19 -32.52
N GLY A 94 5.62 43.24 -31.34
CA GLY A 94 4.25 42.75 -31.11
C GLY A 94 4.08 41.22 -31.01
N ARG A 95 5.16 40.41 -31.05
CA ARG A 95 5.03 38.97 -30.83
C ARG A 95 4.78 38.64 -29.37
N ILE A 96 3.66 37.96 -29.11
CA ILE A 96 3.29 37.44 -27.77
C ILE A 96 3.27 35.90 -27.77
N LYS A 97 3.09 35.28 -28.94
CA LYS A 97 2.97 33.82 -29.06
C LYS A 97 4.33 33.14 -28.84
N PRO A 98 4.42 32.11 -27.98
CA PRO A 98 5.64 31.32 -27.81
C PRO A 98 6.18 30.75 -29.13
N TRP A 99 7.46 30.38 -29.16
CA TRP A 99 8.08 29.82 -30.36
C TRP A 99 7.73 28.35 -30.63
N GLY A 100 6.92 27.70 -29.78
CA GLY A 100 6.44 26.32 -29.98
C GLY A 100 7.01 25.31 -28.99
N THR A 101 6.59 24.05 -29.10
CA THR A 101 6.94 22.98 -28.15
C THR A 101 8.38 22.52 -28.24
N ALA A 102 9.00 22.55 -29.42
CA ALA A 102 10.42 22.23 -29.55
C ALA A 102 11.29 23.28 -28.86
N HIS A 103 10.94 24.57 -29.01
CA HIS A 103 11.61 25.67 -28.28
C HIS A 103 11.42 25.57 -26.76
N ALA A 104 10.23 25.15 -26.30
CA ALA A 104 9.98 24.89 -24.90
C ALA A 104 10.95 23.83 -24.34
N VAL A 105 11.09 22.69 -25.03
CA VAL A 105 12.01 21.61 -24.64
C VAL A 105 13.48 22.02 -24.76
N LEU A 106 13.84 22.85 -25.75
CA LEU A 106 15.20 23.41 -25.87
C LEU A 106 15.62 24.21 -24.64
N SER A 107 14.67 24.79 -23.90
CA SER A 107 14.95 25.53 -22.67
C SER A 107 15.54 24.64 -21.56
N CYS A 108 15.47 23.31 -21.72
CA CYS A 108 16.06 22.32 -20.81
C CYS A 108 17.54 22.01 -21.09
N ILE A 109 18.16 22.57 -22.14
CA ILE A 109 19.48 22.14 -22.64
C ILE A 109 20.62 22.17 -21.61
N ASP A 110 20.55 23.07 -20.62
CA ASP A 110 21.56 23.21 -19.59
C ASP A 110 21.26 22.40 -18.32
N VAL A 111 20.08 21.79 -18.22
CA VAL A 111 19.56 21.13 -17.00
C VAL A 111 19.30 19.64 -17.19
N VAL A 112 18.96 19.22 -18.41
CA VAL A 112 18.76 17.83 -18.80
C VAL A 112 20.03 17.30 -19.43
N ASP A 113 20.63 16.30 -18.80
CA ASP A 113 21.97 15.81 -19.09
C ASP A 113 21.99 14.30 -19.38
N GLY A 114 20.84 13.71 -19.70
CA GLY A 114 20.63 12.30 -20.00
C GLY A 114 19.33 12.05 -20.79
N PRO A 115 18.89 10.79 -20.98
CA PRO A 115 17.62 10.48 -21.63
C PRO A 115 16.44 11.15 -20.90
N PHE A 116 15.39 11.53 -21.61
CA PHE A 116 14.27 12.22 -20.99
C PHE A 116 12.93 11.92 -21.68
N ALA A 117 11.87 11.94 -20.88
CA ALA A 117 10.50 11.91 -21.35
C ALA A 117 9.93 13.34 -21.34
N VAL A 118 9.11 13.68 -22.33
CA VAL A 118 8.39 14.95 -22.43
C VAL A 118 6.90 14.67 -22.38
N ILE A 119 6.17 15.39 -21.53
CA ILE A 119 4.70 15.34 -21.42
C ILE A 119 4.09 16.74 -21.31
N ASN A 120 2.78 16.84 -21.54
CA ASN A 120 1.99 18.02 -21.19
C ASN A 120 1.66 18.04 -19.69
N ALA A 121 1.34 19.23 -19.17
CA ALA A 121 1.04 19.45 -17.76
C ALA A 121 -0.42 19.15 -17.36
N ASP A 122 -1.35 19.09 -18.32
CA ASP A 122 -2.80 19.04 -18.09
C ASP A 122 -3.47 17.73 -18.57
N ASP A 123 -2.64 16.74 -18.88
CA ASP A 123 -3.04 15.46 -19.42
C ASP A 123 -2.73 14.35 -18.42
N TYR A 124 -3.68 13.43 -18.27
CA TYR A 124 -3.48 12.17 -17.59
C TYR A 124 -3.10 11.10 -18.61
N TYR A 125 -1.88 10.56 -18.47
CA TYR A 125 -1.31 9.58 -19.39
C TYR A 125 -1.54 8.13 -18.97
N GLY A 126 -1.78 7.90 -17.67
CA GLY A 126 -1.89 6.57 -17.11
C GLY A 126 -0.54 5.92 -16.80
N ARG A 127 -0.57 5.01 -15.83
CA ARG A 127 0.62 4.39 -15.24
C ARG A 127 1.40 3.50 -16.20
N ASP A 128 0.73 2.77 -17.09
CA ASP A 128 1.37 1.88 -18.08
C ASP A 128 2.24 2.68 -19.05
N ALA A 129 1.83 3.90 -19.39
CA ALA A 129 2.58 4.81 -20.25
C ALA A 129 3.92 5.22 -19.62
N PHE A 130 3.92 5.65 -18.35
CA PHE A 130 5.14 6.04 -17.63
C PHE A 130 6.11 4.88 -17.46
N GLN A 131 5.61 3.67 -17.18
CA GLN A 131 6.47 2.49 -17.05
C GLN A 131 7.15 2.13 -18.37
N LYS A 132 6.37 2.07 -19.47
CA LYS A 132 6.88 1.72 -20.80
C LYS A 132 7.94 2.70 -21.28
N ILE A 133 7.68 4.00 -21.14
CA ILE A 133 8.63 5.03 -21.57
C ILE A 133 9.89 5.02 -20.71
N TYR A 134 9.77 4.84 -19.38
CA TYR A 134 10.92 4.77 -18.49
C TYR A 134 11.79 3.54 -18.79
N HIS A 135 11.17 2.38 -19.02
CA HIS A 135 11.87 1.16 -19.39
C HIS A 135 12.64 1.34 -20.70
N PHE A 136 12.01 1.91 -21.73
CA PHE A 136 12.68 2.20 -23.00
C PHE A 136 13.90 3.12 -22.79
N LEU A 137 13.71 4.25 -22.11
CA LEU A 137 14.77 5.24 -21.88
C LEU A 137 15.91 4.72 -20.99
N SER A 138 15.63 3.73 -20.13
CA SER A 138 16.64 3.13 -19.25
C SER A 138 17.44 2.00 -19.92
N THR A 139 16.92 1.41 -21.00
CA THR A 139 17.51 0.22 -21.64
C THR A 139 18.10 0.51 -23.02
N GLN A 140 17.51 1.41 -23.78
CA GLN A 140 17.92 1.72 -25.15
C GLN A 140 19.07 2.72 -25.20
N LYS A 141 19.94 2.54 -26.19
CA LYS A 141 21.09 3.42 -26.46
C LYS A 141 21.08 3.82 -27.92
N ASP A 142 21.49 5.05 -28.18
CA ASP A 142 21.77 5.50 -29.54
C ASP A 142 22.90 4.66 -30.16
N ASP A 143 22.78 4.43 -31.46
CA ASP A 143 23.80 3.80 -32.30
C ASP A 143 24.18 4.74 -33.46
N ASP A 144 24.17 4.27 -34.71
CA ASP A 144 24.27 5.14 -35.88
C ASP A 144 23.05 6.06 -36.04
N LYS A 145 21.97 5.77 -35.30
CA LYS A 145 20.75 6.56 -35.26
C LYS A 145 20.35 6.88 -33.82
N TYR A 146 19.64 7.99 -33.68
CA TYR A 146 18.94 8.29 -32.45
C TYR A 146 17.80 7.29 -32.21
N ARG A 147 17.71 6.75 -30.99
CA ARG A 147 16.66 5.82 -30.56
C ARG A 147 15.64 6.57 -29.69
N PHE A 148 14.55 6.98 -30.32
CA PHE A 148 13.45 7.68 -29.67
C PHE A 148 12.25 6.77 -29.48
N THR A 149 11.29 7.24 -28.68
CA THR A 149 10.02 6.57 -28.50
C THR A 149 8.89 7.57 -28.33
N MET A 150 7.65 7.11 -28.53
CA MET A 150 6.45 7.81 -28.09
C MET A 150 5.45 6.83 -27.53
N VAL A 151 4.60 7.30 -26.63
CA VAL A 151 3.41 6.54 -26.22
C VAL A 151 2.25 6.90 -27.14
N GLY A 152 1.76 5.90 -27.87
CA GLY A 152 0.61 5.99 -28.74
C GLY A 152 -0.67 5.57 -28.04
N TYR A 153 -1.75 6.30 -28.29
CA TYR A 153 -3.09 5.98 -27.78
C TYR A 153 -4.03 5.69 -28.95
N HIS A 154 -5.06 4.87 -28.72
CA HIS A 154 -6.12 4.71 -29.70
C HIS A 154 -7.03 5.94 -29.70
N LEU A 155 -7.32 6.49 -30.88
CA LEU A 155 -8.10 7.72 -31.07
C LEU A 155 -9.40 7.72 -30.25
N LYS A 156 -10.15 6.61 -30.25
CA LYS A 156 -11.39 6.43 -29.47
C LYS A 156 -11.28 6.74 -27.98
N ASN A 157 -10.10 6.57 -27.40
CA ASN A 157 -9.84 6.82 -25.98
C ASN A 157 -9.43 8.27 -25.70
N THR A 158 -9.32 9.11 -26.74
CA THR A 158 -8.82 10.50 -26.63
C THR A 158 -9.82 11.55 -27.10
N LEU A 159 -10.97 11.16 -27.65
CA LEU A 159 -12.01 12.07 -28.14
C LEU A 159 -12.88 12.60 -26.99
N THR A 160 -13.41 13.82 -27.14
CA THR A 160 -14.45 14.40 -26.28
C THR A 160 -15.79 14.46 -27.00
N GLU A 161 -16.90 14.43 -26.24
CA GLU A 161 -18.25 14.69 -26.76
C GLU A 161 -18.55 16.19 -26.87
N ASN A 162 -17.72 17.05 -26.27
CA ASN A 162 -17.99 18.49 -26.10
C ASN A 162 -17.47 19.36 -27.26
N GLY A 163 -16.85 18.77 -28.29
CA GLY A 163 -16.38 19.52 -29.46
C GLY A 163 -15.26 18.82 -30.23
N HIS A 164 -14.41 19.62 -30.86
CA HIS A 164 -13.29 19.13 -31.66
C HIS A 164 -11.97 19.15 -30.89
N VAL A 165 -11.08 18.24 -31.25
CA VAL A 165 -9.75 18.09 -30.65
C VAL A 165 -8.65 18.18 -31.72
N ALA A 166 -7.44 18.52 -31.28
CA ALA A 166 -6.23 18.43 -32.11
C ALA A 166 -5.41 17.20 -31.71
N ARG A 167 -4.97 16.39 -32.68
CA ARG A 167 -4.16 15.18 -32.42
C ARG A 167 -3.13 14.97 -33.52
N GLY A 168 -1.94 14.50 -33.15
CA GLY A 168 -0.96 13.96 -34.10
C GLY A 168 -1.37 12.56 -34.51
N VAL A 169 -1.93 12.38 -35.70
CA VAL A 169 -2.29 11.06 -36.24
C VAL A 169 -1.03 10.37 -36.76
N CYS A 170 -0.77 9.16 -36.25
CA CYS A 170 0.45 8.41 -36.51
C CYS A 170 0.24 7.31 -37.55
N THR A 171 1.20 7.18 -38.47
CA THR A 171 1.37 5.99 -39.31
C THR A 171 2.51 5.16 -38.75
N VAL A 172 2.21 3.89 -38.43
CA VAL A 172 3.15 2.96 -37.78
C VAL A 172 3.39 1.77 -38.72
N ASP A 173 4.65 1.35 -38.85
CA ASP A 173 5.00 0.18 -39.64
C ASP A 173 4.75 -1.15 -38.89
N GLU A 174 4.96 -2.27 -39.59
CA GLU A 174 4.76 -3.62 -39.05
C GLU A 174 5.69 -3.97 -37.88
N ASN A 175 6.80 -3.24 -37.75
CA ASN A 175 7.79 -3.43 -36.68
C ASN A 175 7.51 -2.52 -35.46
N GLY A 176 6.43 -1.71 -35.50
CA GLY A 176 6.07 -0.79 -34.43
C GLY A 176 6.85 0.52 -34.43
N TYR A 177 7.47 0.92 -35.55
CA TYR A 177 8.15 2.21 -35.69
C TYR A 177 7.25 3.26 -36.35
N LEU A 178 7.42 4.51 -35.92
CA LEU A 178 6.74 5.65 -36.54
C LEU A 178 7.30 5.93 -37.93
N VAL A 179 6.42 5.94 -38.92
CA VAL A 179 6.73 6.37 -40.30
C VAL A 179 6.47 7.85 -40.46
N GLU A 180 5.29 8.31 -40.01
CA GLU A 180 4.85 9.68 -40.15
C GLU A 180 3.91 10.06 -39.00
N VAL A 181 3.95 11.34 -38.58
CA VAL A 181 2.98 11.93 -37.67
C VAL A 181 2.46 13.22 -38.28
N THR A 182 1.14 13.30 -38.47
CA THR A 182 0.48 14.50 -39.03
C THR A 182 -0.41 15.12 -37.98
N GLU A 183 -0.12 16.37 -37.61
CA GLU A 183 -0.97 17.14 -36.71
C GLU A 183 -2.29 17.51 -37.40
N ARG A 184 -3.41 17.02 -36.87
CA ARG A 184 -4.75 17.39 -37.33
C ARG A 184 -5.39 18.26 -36.27
N THR A 185 -5.67 19.52 -36.60
CA THR A 185 -6.12 20.54 -35.63
C THR A 185 -7.61 20.47 -35.31
N HIS A 186 -8.40 19.79 -36.15
CA HIS A 186 -9.86 19.71 -36.01
C HIS A 186 -10.36 18.29 -36.30
N ILE A 187 -10.38 17.44 -35.27
CA ILE A 187 -10.99 16.11 -35.28
C ILE A 187 -12.27 16.13 -34.46
N GLU A 188 -13.36 15.58 -35.00
CA GLU A 188 -14.63 15.42 -34.29
C GLU A 188 -15.07 13.96 -34.26
N LYS A 189 -15.72 13.60 -33.15
CA LYS A 189 -16.47 12.36 -33.05
C LYS A 189 -17.84 12.54 -33.72
N LYS A 190 -18.18 11.64 -34.65
CA LYS A 190 -19.45 11.63 -35.39
C LYS A 190 -20.13 10.27 -35.22
N GLY A 191 -20.73 10.06 -34.04
CA GLY A 191 -21.30 8.78 -33.62
C GLY A 191 -20.20 7.76 -33.31
N GLU A 192 -20.24 6.60 -33.98
CA GLU A 192 -19.23 5.53 -33.86
C GLU A 192 -17.98 5.75 -34.73
N ARG A 193 -17.85 6.91 -35.37
CA ARG A 193 -16.74 7.27 -36.27
C ARG A 193 -16.04 8.54 -35.81
N ALA A 194 -14.79 8.71 -36.23
CA ALA A 194 -14.08 9.98 -36.12
C ALA A 194 -13.78 10.52 -37.52
N ALA A 195 -13.73 11.84 -37.67
CA ALA A 195 -13.31 12.48 -38.91
C ALA A 195 -12.60 13.79 -38.61
N PHE A 196 -11.70 14.20 -39.50
CA PHE A 196 -11.04 15.51 -39.44
C PHE A 196 -11.39 16.38 -40.64
N THR A 197 -11.23 17.69 -40.47
CA THR A 197 -11.35 18.69 -41.52
C THR A 197 -10.11 19.59 -41.54
N GLU A 198 -9.74 20.05 -42.73
CA GLU A 198 -8.62 21.00 -42.95
C GLU A 198 -9.09 22.32 -43.58
N ASP A 199 -10.39 22.41 -43.88
CA ASP A 199 -11.06 23.48 -44.61
C ASP A 199 -12.28 24.00 -43.83
N ASP A 200 -12.13 24.06 -42.51
CA ASP A 200 -13.13 24.57 -41.56
C ASP A 200 -14.52 23.91 -41.72
N GLY A 201 -14.53 22.62 -42.01
CA GLY A 201 -15.72 21.76 -42.07
C GLY A 201 -16.35 21.64 -43.45
N ALA A 202 -15.77 22.23 -44.50
CA ALA A 202 -16.25 22.09 -45.87
C ALA A 202 -16.08 20.66 -46.41
N SER A 203 -15.04 19.94 -45.99
CA SER A 203 -14.83 18.52 -46.24
C SER A 203 -14.39 17.78 -44.98
N TRP A 204 -14.71 16.49 -44.94
CA TRP A 204 -14.40 15.61 -43.81
C TRP A 204 -13.75 14.34 -44.32
N THR A 205 -12.60 14.00 -43.73
CA THR A 205 -11.89 12.75 -43.99
C THR A 205 -12.03 11.84 -42.77
N GLU A 206 -12.50 10.61 -42.97
CA GLU A 206 -12.68 9.66 -41.88
C GLU A 206 -11.36 9.17 -41.29
N LEU A 207 -11.37 8.93 -39.98
CA LEU A 207 -10.28 8.30 -39.24
C LEU A 207 -10.78 7.04 -38.54
N PRO A 208 -10.04 5.93 -38.61
CA PRO A 208 -10.32 4.75 -37.82
C PRO A 208 -10.30 5.08 -36.31
N MET A 209 -11.26 4.54 -35.56
CA MET A 209 -11.37 4.76 -34.11
C MET A 209 -10.20 4.14 -33.33
N ASP A 210 -9.55 3.14 -33.91
CA ASP A 210 -8.35 2.49 -33.39
C ASP A 210 -7.04 3.11 -33.94
N ALA A 211 -7.12 4.14 -34.78
CA ALA A 211 -5.94 4.87 -35.26
C ALA A 211 -5.08 5.32 -34.09
N VAL A 212 -3.76 5.15 -34.24
CA VAL A 212 -2.80 5.55 -33.21
C VAL A 212 -2.60 7.06 -33.30
N VAL A 213 -2.73 7.74 -32.16
CA VAL A 213 -2.49 9.17 -32.03
C VAL A 213 -1.46 9.47 -30.96
N SER A 214 -0.68 10.52 -31.20
CA SER A 214 0.22 11.11 -30.21
C SER A 214 -0.55 12.07 -29.31
N MET A 215 -0.38 11.87 -27.99
CA MET A 215 -0.83 12.80 -26.95
C MET A 215 0.34 13.62 -26.38
N ASN A 216 1.39 13.78 -27.19
CA ASN A 216 2.60 14.52 -26.83
C ASN A 216 3.41 13.92 -25.67
N MET A 217 3.35 12.59 -25.50
CA MET A 217 4.24 11.83 -24.62
C MET A 217 5.37 11.20 -25.42
N TRP A 218 6.55 11.81 -25.36
CA TRP A 218 7.72 11.45 -26.16
C TRP A 218 8.91 11.11 -25.29
N GLY A 219 9.76 10.18 -25.73
CA GLY A 219 10.99 9.80 -25.07
C GLY A 219 12.17 10.02 -26.02
N PHE A 220 13.16 10.77 -25.55
CA PHE A 220 14.31 11.18 -26.33
C PHE A 220 15.62 10.82 -25.64
N SER A 221 16.64 10.57 -26.46
CA SER A 221 18.01 10.54 -25.97
C SER A 221 18.55 11.96 -25.76
N GLU A 222 19.65 12.09 -25.02
CA GLU A 222 20.29 13.37 -24.69
C GLU A 222 20.60 14.22 -25.93
N GLY A 223 21.03 13.58 -27.03
CA GLY A 223 21.44 14.26 -28.27
C GLY A 223 20.31 15.05 -28.96
N PHE A 224 19.04 14.75 -28.65
CA PHE A 224 17.90 15.41 -29.28
C PHE A 224 17.84 16.92 -29.02
N LEU A 225 18.30 17.40 -27.85
CA LEU A 225 18.34 18.83 -27.54
C LEU A 225 19.28 19.60 -28.49
N GLN A 226 20.37 18.96 -28.93
CA GLN A 226 21.28 19.54 -29.92
C GLN A 226 20.65 19.61 -31.32
N GLU A 227 19.86 18.62 -31.71
CA GLU A 227 19.12 18.65 -32.98
C GLU A 227 18.07 19.77 -33.00
N ILE A 228 17.34 19.95 -31.89
CA ILE A 228 16.41 21.07 -31.75
C ILE A 228 17.17 22.40 -31.88
N LYS A 229 18.30 22.55 -31.20
CA LYS A 229 19.13 23.77 -31.27
C LYS A 229 19.61 24.05 -32.69
N ALA A 230 20.12 23.03 -33.38
CA ALA A 230 20.64 23.16 -34.74
C ALA A 230 19.54 23.54 -35.74
N GLY A 231 18.34 22.97 -35.62
CA GLY A 231 17.21 23.26 -36.48
C GLY A 231 16.53 24.61 -36.21
N PHE A 232 16.69 25.18 -35.00
CA PHE A 232 15.94 26.37 -34.60
C PHE A 232 16.28 27.62 -35.43
N ALA A 233 17.57 27.84 -35.76
CA ALA A 233 17.97 28.98 -36.59
C ALA A 233 17.38 28.90 -38.02
N ALA A 234 17.33 27.69 -38.60
CA ALA A 234 16.73 27.47 -39.91
C ALA A 234 15.22 27.73 -39.89
N PHE A 235 14.54 27.24 -38.85
CA PHE A 235 13.11 27.51 -38.62
C PHE A 235 12.83 29.02 -38.49
N LEU A 236 13.62 29.75 -37.68
CA LEU A 236 13.40 31.18 -37.48
C LEU A 236 13.54 31.96 -38.79
N LYS A 237 14.56 31.63 -39.60
CA LYS A 237 14.77 32.28 -40.89
C LYS A 237 13.54 32.17 -41.80
N GLU A 238 13.00 30.97 -41.95
CA GLU A 238 11.82 30.74 -42.81
C GLU A 238 10.52 31.28 -42.18
N GLY A 239 10.31 31.01 -40.89
CA GLY A 239 9.08 31.35 -40.18
C GLY A 239 8.89 32.86 -40.02
N LEU A 240 9.98 33.62 -39.84
CA LEU A 240 9.92 35.08 -39.74
C LEU A 240 9.62 35.76 -41.07
N GLU A 241 9.99 35.16 -42.20
CA GLU A 241 9.66 35.68 -43.53
C GLU A 241 8.15 35.54 -43.84
N HIS A 242 7.53 34.44 -43.41
CA HIS A 242 6.14 34.12 -43.79
C HIS A 242 5.10 34.48 -42.73
N ASN A 243 5.40 34.26 -41.44
CA ASN A 243 4.43 34.44 -40.35
C ASN A 243 5.11 34.83 -39.02
N PRO A 244 5.76 36.01 -38.96
CA PRO A 244 6.65 36.40 -37.85
C PRO A 244 5.96 36.44 -36.47
N LEU A 245 4.65 36.68 -36.42
CA LEU A 245 3.90 36.77 -35.17
C LEU A 245 3.32 35.43 -34.67
N LYS A 246 3.22 34.41 -35.53
CA LYS A 246 2.50 33.17 -35.20
C LYS A 246 3.21 31.87 -35.60
N CYS A 247 4.36 31.91 -36.28
CA CYS A 247 5.12 30.70 -36.61
C CYS A 247 5.51 29.92 -35.33
N GLU A 248 5.44 28.60 -35.37
CA GLU A 248 5.72 27.73 -34.22
C GLU A 248 6.63 26.56 -34.62
N TYR A 249 7.59 26.27 -33.76
CA TYR A 249 8.56 25.21 -33.86
C TYR A 249 8.13 24.03 -33.00
N PHE A 250 7.63 22.97 -33.63
CA PHE A 250 7.00 21.83 -32.97
C PHE A 250 7.92 20.63 -32.87
N LEU A 251 7.83 19.90 -31.74
CA LEU A 251 8.54 18.63 -31.51
C LEU A 251 8.32 17.60 -32.64
N PRO A 252 7.07 17.29 -33.05
CA PRO A 252 6.82 16.36 -34.16
C PRO A 252 7.51 16.72 -35.47
N THR A 253 7.71 18.02 -35.76
CA THR A 253 8.37 18.48 -36.98
C THR A 253 9.86 18.14 -36.95
N VAL A 254 10.53 18.35 -35.82
CA VAL A 254 11.95 17.98 -35.65
C VAL A 254 12.13 16.47 -35.81
N VAL A 255 11.28 15.68 -35.15
CA VAL A 255 11.30 14.22 -35.26
C VAL A 255 11.07 13.76 -36.70
N SER A 256 10.07 14.33 -37.38
CA SER A 256 9.76 14.00 -38.78
C SER A 256 10.93 14.28 -39.72
N ASN A 257 11.68 15.37 -39.50
CA ASN A 257 12.86 15.68 -40.31
C ASN A 257 13.99 14.65 -40.08
N LEU A 258 14.25 14.27 -38.82
CA LEU A 258 15.25 13.26 -38.49
C LEU A 258 14.89 11.87 -39.04
N LEU A 259 13.60 11.52 -39.07
CA LEU A 259 13.12 10.29 -39.70
C LEU A 259 13.35 10.32 -41.22
N LYS A 260 13.04 11.44 -41.90
CA LYS A 260 13.28 11.63 -43.35
C LYS A 260 14.77 11.60 -43.71
N GLU A 261 15.62 12.14 -42.84
CA GLU A 261 17.08 12.10 -42.97
C GLU A 261 17.67 10.73 -42.60
N ASN A 262 16.86 9.77 -42.15
CA ASN A 262 17.29 8.44 -41.68
C ASN A 262 18.30 8.51 -40.51
N ARG A 263 18.20 9.54 -39.68
CA ARG A 263 19.06 9.80 -38.50
C ARG A 263 18.44 9.38 -37.18
N ALA A 264 17.14 9.04 -37.18
CA ALA A 264 16.43 8.57 -36.00
C ALA A 264 15.50 7.41 -36.32
N THR A 265 15.14 6.64 -35.29
CA THR A 265 13.99 5.72 -35.29
C THR A 265 13.13 6.03 -34.07
N VAL A 266 11.81 5.93 -34.21
CA VAL A 266 10.87 6.16 -33.10
C VAL A 266 10.05 4.90 -32.86
N SER A 267 10.23 4.22 -31.74
CA SER A 267 9.36 3.11 -31.35
C SER A 267 8.03 3.63 -30.78
N VAL A 268 6.90 3.14 -31.31
CA VAL A 268 5.57 3.51 -30.85
C VAL A 268 5.09 2.50 -29.81
N LEU A 269 5.08 2.92 -28.54
CA LEU A 269 4.62 2.12 -27.41
C LEU A 269 3.12 2.34 -27.25
N THR A 270 2.29 1.35 -27.59
CA THR A 270 0.84 1.49 -27.43
C THR A 270 0.44 1.27 -25.97
N SER A 271 -0.22 2.24 -25.34
CA SER A 271 -0.84 2.05 -24.04
C SER A 271 -2.31 1.64 -24.18
N LYS A 272 -2.76 0.75 -23.28
CA LYS A 272 -4.18 0.41 -23.15
C LYS A 272 -4.91 1.36 -22.20
N ASP A 273 -4.17 2.20 -21.48
CA ASP A 273 -4.74 3.16 -20.55
C ASP A 273 -5.63 4.16 -21.30
N LYS A 274 -6.66 4.61 -20.60
CA LYS A 274 -7.50 5.69 -21.09
C LYS A 274 -6.80 7.01 -20.77
N TRP A 275 -6.57 7.79 -21.82
CA TRP A 275 -6.08 9.15 -21.68
C TRP A 275 -7.24 10.05 -21.25
N TYR A 276 -6.98 10.94 -20.31
CA TYR A 276 -7.94 11.98 -19.92
C TYR A 276 -7.24 13.32 -20.00
N GLY A 277 -7.89 14.32 -20.58
CA GLY A 277 -7.36 15.68 -20.58
C GLY A 277 -8.51 16.67 -20.61
N VAL A 278 -8.31 17.81 -19.96
CA VAL A 278 -9.35 18.85 -19.84
C VAL A 278 -9.21 19.79 -21.04
N THR A 279 -9.91 19.45 -22.13
CA THR A 279 -9.95 20.30 -23.33
C THR A 279 -10.97 21.42 -23.17
N TYR A 280 -12.14 21.09 -22.62
CA TYR A 280 -13.23 22.00 -22.28
C TYR A 280 -13.49 21.99 -20.77
N LYS A 281 -14.10 23.06 -20.24
CA LYS A 281 -14.45 23.14 -18.81
C LYS A 281 -15.37 22.00 -18.36
N ASP A 282 -16.27 21.57 -19.25
CA ASP A 282 -17.22 20.50 -18.99
C ASP A 282 -16.57 19.10 -18.99
N ASP A 283 -15.36 18.95 -19.56
CA ASP A 283 -14.59 17.69 -19.48
C ASP A 283 -14.07 17.43 -18.06
N LYS A 284 -13.94 18.48 -17.23
CA LYS A 284 -13.37 18.37 -15.88
C LYS A 284 -14.10 17.32 -15.04
N GLN A 285 -15.43 17.30 -15.04
CA GLN A 285 -16.18 16.37 -14.22
C GLN A 285 -15.92 14.91 -14.62
N VAL A 286 -15.64 14.64 -15.90
CA VAL A 286 -15.29 13.30 -16.38
C VAL A 286 -13.94 12.87 -15.80
N VAL A 287 -12.96 13.78 -15.74
CA VAL A 287 -11.65 13.52 -15.12
C VAL A 287 -11.79 13.29 -13.62
N VAL A 288 -12.52 14.15 -12.91
CA VAL A 288 -12.78 14.00 -11.46
C VAL A 288 -13.39 12.64 -11.15
N ASN A 289 -14.44 12.25 -11.89
CA ASN A 289 -15.11 10.97 -11.68
C ASN A 289 -14.17 9.79 -11.97
N ALA A 290 -13.36 9.87 -13.03
CA ALA A 290 -12.41 8.82 -13.37
C ALA A 290 -11.35 8.63 -12.27
N ILE A 291 -10.81 9.73 -11.74
CA ILE A 291 -9.82 9.69 -10.67
C ILE A 291 -10.42 9.17 -9.37
N GLN A 292 -11.65 9.57 -9.03
CA GLN A 292 -12.34 9.00 -7.87
C GLN A 292 -12.53 7.49 -8.01
N THR A 293 -12.96 7.00 -9.19
CA THR A 293 -13.05 5.55 -9.43
C THR A 293 -11.69 4.86 -9.27
N MET A 294 -10.61 5.47 -9.75
CA MET A 294 -9.26 4.92 -9.57
C MET A 294 -8.81 4.90 -8.10
N LYS A 295 -9.26 5.85 -7.27
CA LYS A 295 -9.04 5.82 -5.82
C LYS A 295 -9.85 4.73 -5.13
N ASP A 296 -11.14 4.62 -5.47
CA ASP A 296 -12.04 3.59 -4.95
C ASP A 296 -11.51 2.18 -5.29
N ASP A 297 -10.92 2.02 -6.47
CA ASP A 297 -10.29 0.78 -6.94
C ASP A 297 -8.88 0.52 -6.32
N GLY A 298 -8.34 1.47 -5.54
CA GLY A 298 -7.03 1.41 -4.90
C GLY A 298 -5.84 1.60 -5.83
N ILE A 299 -6.04 2.11 -7.06
CA ILE A 299 -4.96 2.40 -8.01
C ILE A 299 -4.13 3.59 -7.51
N TYR A 300 -4.82 4.59 -6.96
CA TYR A 300 -4.26 5.71 -6.22
C TYR A 300 -4.79 5.70 -4.78
N PRO A 301 -3.98 6.14 -3.80
CA PRO A 301 -4.47 6.39 -2.45
C PRO A 301 -5.39 7.63 -2.42
N GLU A 302 -6.17 7.75 -1.34
CA GLU A 302 -7.07 8.90 -1.15
C GLU A 302 -6.29 10.23 -1.16
N LYS A 303 -5.13 10.24 -0.49
CA LYS A 303 -4.14 11.32 -0.50
C LYS A 303 -2.91 10.89 -1.32
N VAL A 304 -2.67 11.54 -2.45
CA VAL A 304 -1.48 11.32 -3.28
C VAL A 304 -0.31 11.95 -2.52
N TRP A 305 0.72 11.15 -2.20
CA TRP A 305 1.81 11.48 -1.27
C TRP A 305 1.40 11.42 0.21
N CYS A 306 1.26 10.20 0.69
CA CYS A 306 1.05 9.86 2.10
C CYS A 306 2.01 8.72 2.50
N GLY A 307 2.03 8.39 3.79
CA GLY A 307 2.85 7.29 4.32
C GLY A 307 2.72 5.97 3.56
N GLU A 308 1.51 5.65 3.10
CA GLU A 308 1.27 4.43 2.29
C GLU A 308 2.05 4.46 0.98
N THR A 309 2.05 5.61 0.29
CA THR A 309 2.79 5.80 -0.96
C THR A 309 4.29 5.71 -0.72
N GLU A 310 4.78 6.39 0.32
CA GLU A 310 6.20 6.39 0.67
C GLU A 310 6.66 4.96 0.98
N ALA A 311 5.87 4.20 1.75
CA ALA A 311 6.15 2.80 2.02
C ALA A 311 6.19 1.96 0.73
N LEU A 312 5.17 2.06 -0.14
CA LEU A 312 5.11 1.32 -1.40
C LEU A 312 6.30 1.62 -2.33
N LEU A 313 6.85 2.84 -2.27
CA LEU A 313 8.03 3.23 -3.05
C LEU A 313 9.35 2.74 -2.43
N ASN A 314 9.37 2.38 -1.15
CA ASN A 314 10.59 2.03 -0.42
C ASN A 314 10.74 0.52 -0.14
N PHE A 315 9.72 -0.31 -0.33
CA PHE A 315 9.85 -1.77 -0.23
C PHE A 315 10.37 -2.44 -1.52
N GLN A 316 11.09 -3.56 -1.38
CA GLN A 316 11.70 -4.31 -2.49
C GLN A 316 10.72 -5.28 -3.15
N PHE A 317 9.74 -4.77 -3.89
CA PHE A 317 8.75 -5.64 -4.57
C PHE A 317 9.27 -6.36 -5.82
N ASN A 318 10.30 -5.80 -6.48
CA ASN A 318 10.75 -6.27 -7.81
C ASN A 318 9.61 -6.46 -8.81
N ALA A 319 8.55 -5.65 -8.67
CA ALA A 319 7.31 -5.73 -9.41
C ALA A 319 6.62 -4.38 -9.40
N MET A 320 5.75 -4.16 -10.38
CA MET A 320 4.89 -2.99 -10.43
C MET A 320 3.77 -3.11 -9.42
N VAL A 321 3.61 -2.13 -8.54
CA VAL A 321 2.42 -2.04 -7.71
C VAL A 321 1.22 -1.70 -8.61
N MET A 322 0.16 -2.50 -8.56
CA MET A 322 -1.05 -2.34 -9.37
C MET A 322 -2.16 -1.63 -8.62
N LYS A 323 -2.38 -2.00 -7.36
CA LYS A 323 -3.32 -1.35 -6.44
C LYS A 323 -2.99 -1.73 -5.00
N ALA A 324 -3.40 -0.90 -4.06
CA ALA A 324 -3.38 -1.17 -2.64
C ALA A 324 -4.78 -0.89 -2.07
N VAL A 325 -5.38 -1.88 -1.43
CA VAL A 325 -6.75 -1.78 -0.88
C VAL A 325 -6.76 -2.20 0.58
N ARG A 326 -7.59 -1.58 1.40
CA ARG A 326 -7.81 -2.01 2.79
C ARG A 326 -8.19 -3.49 2.83
N TYR A 327 -7.56 -4.24 3.74
CA TYR A 327 -7.70 -5.69 3.80
C TYR A 327 -7.77 -6.20 5.23
N GLY A 328 -8.64 -7.20 5.46
CA GLY A 328 -8.84 -7.86 6.74
C GLY A 328 -9.77 -7.11 7.70
N SER A 329 -10.08 -7.79 8.81
CA SER A 329 -10.94 -7.32 9.90
C SER A 329 -10.16 -6.81 11.13
N GLY A 330 -8.82 -6.80 11.05
CA GLY A 330 -7.93 -6.43 12.16
C GLY A 330 -8.21 -5.03 12.73
N HIS A 331 -8.06 -4.90 14.05
CA HIS A 331 -8.41 -3.68 14.79
C HIS A 331 -7.22 -2.85 15.29
N ILE A 332 -6.01 -3.39 15.20
CA ILE A 332 -4.78 -2.79 15.73
C ILE A 332 -4.05 -2.02 14.63
N ASN A 333 -3.53 -2.74 13.63
CA ASN A 333 -2.77 -2.17 12.53
C ASN A 333 -3.65 -1.83 11.32
N ASP A 334 -3.25 -0.84 10.55
CA ASP A 334 -3.85 -0.57 9.25
C ASP A 334 -3.26 -1.53 8.21
N THR A 335 -4.09 -2.42 7.68
CA THR A 335 -3.65 -3.48 6.76
C THR A 335 -4.15 -3.23 5.34
N PHE A 336 -3.26 -3.41 4.36
CA PHE A 336 -3.52 -3.22 2.94
C PHE A 336 -3.07 -4.46 2.15
N LEU A 337 -3.93 -4.95 1.27
CA LEU A 337 -3.57 -5.94 0.26
C LEU A 337 -3.06 -5.21 -0.98
N VAL A 338 -1.81 -5.46 -1.33
CA VAL A 338 -1.15 -4.83 -2.47
C VAL A 338 -1.04 -5.85 -3.59
N THR A 339 -1.68 -5.56 -4.73
CA THR A 339 -1.52 -6.35 -5.95
C THR A 339 -0.28 -5.88 -6.70
N LEU A 340 0.55 -6.82 -7.11
CA LEU A 340 1.79 -6.60 -7.84
C LEU A 340 1.71 -7.24 -9.23
N LYS A 341 2.42 -6.69 -10.20
CA LYS A 341 2.60 -7.27 -11.53
C LYS A 341 4.09 -7.33 -11.88
N ARG A 342 4.59 -8.54 -12.13
CA ARG A 342 5.99 -8.80 -12.49
C ARG A 342 6.23 -8.54 -13.99
N GLU A 343 7.50 -8.46 -14.38
CA GLU A 343 7.90 -8.20 -15.77
C GLU A 343 7.43 -9.30 -16.74
N ASP A 344 7.36 -10.55 -16.28
CA ASP A 344 6.84 -11.69 -17.05
C ASP A 344 5.30 -11.68 -17.19
N GLY A 345 4.64 -10.67 -16.61
CA GLY A 345 3.20 -10.51 -16.64
C GLY A 345 2.45 -11.25 -15.54
N THR A 346 3.13 -12.02 -14.69
CA THR A 346 2.49 -12.70 -13.56
C THR A 346 2.06 -11.71 -12.47
N GLU A 347 0.94 -12.01 -11.82
CA GLU A 347 0.46 -11.23 -10.69
C GLU A 347 0.95 -11.84 -9.37
N GLY A 348 1.24 -10.98 -8.40
CA GLY A 348 1.59 -11.36 -7.04
C GLY A 348 0.86 -10.50 -6.03
N ARG A 349 0.87 -10.91 -4.77
CA ARG A 349 0.24 -10.17 -3.68
C ARG A 349 1.18 -10.04 -2.49
N VAL A 350 1.08 -8.92 -1.80
CA VAL A 350 1.79 -8.67 -0.53
C VAL A 350 0.85 -7.97 0.44
N ILE A 351 1.14 -8.10 1.73
CA ILE A 351 0.45 -7.38 2.80
C ILE A 351 1.34 -6.22 3.24
N LEU A 352 0.85 -4.99 3.08
CA LEU A 352 1.47 -3.79 3.63
C LEU A 352 0.72 -3.40 4.91
N GLN A 353 1.45 -3.09 5.97
CA GLN A 353 0.85 -2.69 7.25
C GLN A 353 1.51 -1.44 7.80
N ARG A 354 0.68 -0.47 8.21
CA ARG A 354 1.10 0.59 9.13
C ARG A 354 0.88 0.12 10.56
N MET A 355 1.97 0.06 11.32
CA MET A 355 1.99 -0.44 12.69
C MET A 355 1.42 0.59 13.67
N ASN A 356 0.63 0.12 14.63
CA ASN A 356 0.01 1.00 15.61
C ASN A 356 0.98 1.43 16.72
N LYS A 357 1.65 2.57 16.54
CA LYS A 357 2.58 3.13 17.52
C LYS A 357 1.93 3.59 18.84
N ASN A 358 0.60 3.65 18.91
CA ASN A 358 -0.09 3.94 20.17
C ASN A 358 -0.14 2.72 21.08
N ILE A 359 -0.25 1.52 20.52
CA ILE A 359 -0.22 0.25 21.26
C ILE A 359 1.21 -0.24 21.40
N PHE A 360 1.95 -0.35 20.29
CA PHE A 360 3.34 -0.80 20.27
C PHE A 360 4.28 0.39 20.35
N LYS A 361 4.71 0.72 21.57
CA LYS A 361 5.53 1.92 21.84
C LYS A 361 6.93 1.85 21.23
N ASN A 362 7.44 0.65 20.99
CA ASN A 362 8.75 0.39 20.38
C ASN A 362 8.58 -0.50 19.13
N PRO A 363 8.14 0.05 17.98
CA PRO A 363 7.95 -0.75 16.77
C PRO A 363 9.23 -1.43 16.24
N GLU A 364 10.40 -0.87 16.57
CA GLU A 364 11.70 -1.41 16.19
C GLU A 364 11.98 -2.75 16.89
N GLU A 365 11.83 -2.78 18.22
CA GLU A 365 11.94 -4.02 19.04
C GLU A 365 10.91 -5.08 18.62
N LEU A 366 9.69 -4.64 18.26
CA LEU A 366 8.67 -5.53 17.72
C LEU A 366 9.11 -6.18 16.40
N MET A 367 9.74 -5.42 15.50
CA MET A 367 10.27 -5.96 14.26
C MET A 367 11.51 -6.85 14.47
N GLU A 368 12.32 -6.59 15.49
CA GLU A 368 13.41 -7.48 15.89
C GLU A 368 12.88 -8.85 16.35
N ASN A 369 11.83 -8.88 17.18
CA ASN A 369 11.15 -10.12 17.56
C ASN A 369 10.62 -10.87 16.33
N ILE A 370 9.89 -10.18 15.45
CA ILE A 370 9.29 -10.79 14.26
C ILE A 370 10.35 -11.37 13.34
N LEU A 371 11.41 -10.63 13.05
CA LEU A 371 12.51 -11.14 12.21
C LEU A 371 13.19 -12.35 12.85
N GLY A 372 13.46 -12.28 14.17
CA GLY A 372 14.10 -13.37 14.90
C GLY A 372 13.27 -14.65 14.83
N VAL A 373 11.98 -14.55 15.13
CA VAL A 373 11.03 -15.67 15.14
C VAL A 373 10.83 -16.23 13.73
N THR A 374 10.50 -15.38 12.75
CA THR A 374 10.23 -15.84 11.36
C THR A 374 11.46 -16.46 10.70
N SER A 375 12.66 -15.90 10.92
CA SER A 375 13.91 -16.48 10.40
C SER A 375 14.22 -17.84 11.02
N PHE A 376 13.95 -18.00 12.32
CA PHE A 376 14.13 -19.27 13.02
C PHE A 376 13.11 -20.31 12.56
N LEU A 377 11.83 -19.93 12.47
CA LEU A 377 10.75 -20.78 11.92
C LEU A 377 11.10 -21.24 10.52
N ARG A 378 11.50 -20.32 9.63
CA ARG A 378 11.92 -20.63 8.26
C ARG A 378 12.99 -21.72 8.22
N LYS A 379 14.03 -21.62 9.06
CA LYS A 379 15.08 -22.65 9.17
C LYS A 379 14.50 -24.00 9.60
N LYS A 380 13.69 -24.02 10.66
CA LYS A 380 13.10 -25.27 11.19
C LYS A 380 12.11 -25.92 10.22
N ILE A 381 11.34 -25.12 9.49
CA ILE A 381 10.40 -25.60 8.47
C ILE A 381 11.17 -26.29 7.33
N ILE A 382 12.24 -25.66 6.83
CA ILE A 382 13.10 -26.25 5.79
C ILE A 382 13.75 -27.55 6.29
N GLU A 383 14.27 -27.57 7.52
CA GLU A 383 14.85 -28.78 8.14
C GLU A 383 13.83 -29.93 8.25
N ASN A 384 12.55 -29.61 8.44
CA ASN A 384 11.45 -30.57 8.49
C ASN A 384 10.87 -30.92 7.11
N GLY A 385 11.38 -30.34 6.02
CA GLY A 385 10.91 -30.58 4.65
C GLY A 385 9.60 -29.87 4.29
N GLY A 386 9.24 -28.81 5.01
CA GLY A 386 8.06 -27.98 4.74
C GLY A 386 8.32 -26.85 3.74
N ASP A 387 7.30 -26.03 3.50
CA ASP A 387 7.30 -24.86 2.63
C ASP A 387 7.39 -23.56 3.46
N PRO A 388 8.58 -22.94 3.57
CA PRO A 388 8.74 -21.72 4.36
C PRO A 388 8.05 -20.48 3.76
N GLU A 389 7.64 -20.50 2.49
CA GLU A 389 6.90 -19.37 1.90
C GLU A 389 5.43 -19.37 2.35
N ARG A 390 4.93 -20.52 2.82
CA ARG A 390 3.53 -20.69 3.24
C ARG A 390 3.37 -20.94 4.73
N GLU A 391 4.38 -21.55 5.38
CA GLU A 391 4.30 -21.98 6.78
C GLU A 391 4.85 -20.97 7.81
N THR A 392 5.36 -19.82 7.35
CA THR A 392 5.72 -18.68 8.22
C THR A 392 5.56 -17.35 7.48
N LEU A 393 5.49 -16.24 8.21
CA LEU A 393 5.48 -14.90 7.61
C LEU A 393 6.86 -14.60 7.00
N ASN A 394 6.85 -14.01 5.81
CA ASN A 394 8.08 -13.63 5.10
C ASN A 394 8.13 -12.11 4.94
N VAL A 395 8.98 -11.46 5.73
CA VAL A 395 9.17 -9.99 5.69
C VAL A 395 9.86 -9.60 4.37
N ILE A 396 9.28 -8.62 3.68
CA ILE A 396 9.89 -7.97 2.52
C ILE A 396 10.71 -6.77 3.03
N PRO A 397 12.02 -6.72 2.77
CA PRO A 397 12.84 -5.61 3.24
C PRO A 397 12.62 -4.34 2.42
N THR A 398 13.00 -3.20 2.99
CA THR A 398 13.13 -1.94 2.27
C THR A 398 14.29 -2.00 1.29
N LYS A 399 14.34 -1.05 0.34
CA LYS A 399 15.42 -0.91 -0.65
C LYS A 399 16.81 -0.83 0.01
N ASP A 400 16.87 -0.28 1.22
CA ASP A 400 18.10 -0.18 2.01
C ASP A 400 18.37 -1.40 2.92
N GLY A 401 17.50 -2.41 2.89
CA GLY A 401 17.66 -3.68 3.59
C GLY A 401 17.05 -3.76 4.99
N ASN A 402 16.33 -2.72 5.44
CA ASN A 402 15.66 -2.73 6.75
C ASN A 402 14.35 -3.54 6.70
N SER A 403 13.89 -4.05 7.83
CA SER A 403 12.62 -4.80 7.92
C SER A 403 11.37 -3.93 7.99
N TYR A 404 11.54 -2.63 8.19
CA TYR A 404 10.47 -1.65 8.24
C TYR A 404 10.91 -0.35 7.59
N PHE A 405 9.94 0.49 7.26
CA PHE A 405 10.11 1.84 6.74
C PHE A 405 9.44 2.84 7.68
N VAL A 406 10.05 4.00 7.89
CA VAL A 406 9.44 5.11 8.64
C VAL A 406 9.13 6.21 7.63
N ASP A 407 7.87 6.59 7.54
CA ASP A 407 7.44 7.65 6.63
C ASP A 407 7.77 9.06 7.15
N SER A 408 7.54 10.06 6.31
CA SER A 408 7.72 11.47 6.64
C SER A 408 6.88 11.97 7.83
N GLU A 409 5.78 11.27 8.16
CA GLU A 409 4.91 11.57 9.30
C GLU A 409 5.34 10.83 10.60
N GLY A 410 6.41 10.02 10.53
CA GLY A 410 6.90 9.23 11.66
C GLY A 410 6.01 8.04 12.01
N GLU A 411 5.26 7.51 11.04
CA GLU A 411 4.57 6.23 11.16
C GLU A 411 5.46 5.10 10.64
N TYR A 412 5.32 3.93 11.25
CA TYR A 412 6.12 2.75 10.90
C TYR A 412 5.33 1.80 10.00
N TRP A 413 5.99 1.33 8.95
CA TRP A 413 5.42 0.45 7.94
C TRP A 413 6.24 -0.83 7.82
N ARG A 414 5.57 -1.96 7.60
CA ARG A 414 6.20 -3.26 7.31
C ARG A 414 5.47 -3.94 6.17
N CYS A 415 6.14 -4.90 5.53
CA CYS A 415 5.53 -5.65 4.44
C CYS A 415 5.84 -7.14 4.52
N TYR A 416 4.85 -7.96 4.16
CA TYR A 416 4.96 -9.42 4.10
C TYR A 416 4.55 -9.95 2.74
N ASN A 417 5.12 -11.09 2.33
CA ASN A 417 4.53 -11.89 1.25
C ASN A 417 3.10 -12.30 1.64
N PHE A 418 2.16 -12.24 0.68
CA PHE A 418 0.83 -12.78 0.88
C PHE A 418 0.90 -14.32 0.83
N ILE A 419 0.26 -14.99 1.79
CA ILE A 419 0.21 -16.45 1.82
C ILE A 419 -0.91 -16.92 0.89
N GLU A 420 -0.52 -17.48 -0.25
CA GLU A 420 -1.42 -17.90 -1.29
C GLU A 420 -2.14 -19.23 -0.96
N GLY A 421 -3.38 -19.36 -1.45
CA GLY A 421 -4.17 -20.59 -1.30
C GLY A 421 -4.59 -20.91 0.13
N ALA A 422 -4.66 -19.92 1.02
CA ALA A 422 -5.08 -20.08 2.41
C ALA A 422 -6.02 -18.96 2.87
N THR A 423 -6.84 -19.25 3.87
CA THR A 423 -7.86 -18.34 4.43
C THR A 423 -7.84 -18.41 5.95
N SER A 424 -8.21 -17.31 6.62
CA SER A 424 -8.46 -17.24 8.07
C SER A 424 -9.96 -17.18 8.35
N TYR A 425 -10.42 -17.79 9.44
CA TYR A 425 -11.83 -17.72 9.87
C TYR A 425 -12.00 -16.81 11.08
N ASP A 426 -12.98 -15.91 11.04
CA ASP A 426 -13.30 -15.01 12.17
C ASP A 426 -13.95 -15.74 13.35
N GLN A 427 -14.60 -16.88 13.10
CA GLN A 427 -15.26 -17.70 14.12
C GLN A 427 -15.09 -19.19 13.80
N VAL A 428 -15.20 -20.03 14.84
CA VAL A 428 -15.18 -21.49 14.69
C VAL A 428 -16.43 -21.92 13.93
N GLU A 429 -16.28 -22.38 12.69
CA GLU A 429 -17.39 -22.90 11.88
C GLU A 429 -17.57 -24.41 12.06
N SER A 430 -16.49 -25.13 12.36
CA SER A 430 -16.49 -26.56 12.61
C SER A 430 -15.51 -26.97 13.71
N GLU A 431 -15.75 -28.15 14.29
CA GLU A 431 -14.82 -28.79 15.23
C GLU A 431 -13.41 -29.00 14.63
N GLU A 432 -13.33 -29.23 13.31
CA GLU A 432 -12.06 -29.41 12.61
C GLU A 432 -11.26 -28.11 12.54
N ASP A 433 -11.90 -26.96 12.31
CA ASP A 433 -11.20 -25.66 12.30
C ASP A 433 -10.58 -25.36 13.67
N PHE A 434 -11.32 -25.69 14.74
CA PHE A 434 -10.82 -25.52 16.10
C PHE A 434 -9.68 -26.49 16.42
N TYR A 435 -9.77 -27.74 15.94
CA TYR A 435 -8.69 -28.71 16.04
C TYR A 435 -7.42 -28.25 15.29
N GLN A 436 -7.55 -27.77 14.06
CA GLN A 436 -6.42 -27.32 13.23
C GLN A 436 -5.77 -26.06 13.80
N SER A 437 -6.55 -25.17 14.40
CA SER A 437 -6.03 -24.04 15.18
C SER A 437 -5.16 -24.51 16.34
N ALA A 438 -5.65 -25.49 17.12
CA ALA A 438 -4.91 -26.06 18.23
C ALA A 438 -3.61 -26.72 17.77
N VAL A 439 -3.66 -27.52 16.70
CA VAL A 439 -2.47 -28.13 16.10
C VAL A 439 -1.47 -27.07 15.66
N SER A 440 -1.93 -25.95 15.10
CA SER A 440 -1.07 -24.86 14.61
C SER A 440 -0.33 -24.15 15.75
N PHE A 441 -1.02 -23.78 16.83
CA PHE A 441 -0.38 -23.16 17.99
C PHE A 441 0.52 -24.15 18.74
N GLY A 442 0.12 -25.42 18.84
CA GLY A 442 0.99 -26.47 19.39
C GLY A 442 2.26 -26.66 18.53
N ASN A 443 2.11 -26.66 17.21
CA ASN A 443 3.22 -26.74 16.27
C ASN A 443 4.13 -25.51 16.35
N PHE A 444 3.57 -24.31 16.57
CA PHE A 444 4.33 -23.10 16.82
C PHE A 444 5.21 -23.22 18.07
N GLN A 445 4.64 -23.72 19.18
CA GLN A 445 5.40 -24.05 20.40
C GLN A 445 6.50 -25.10 20.14
N ARG A 446 6.21 -26.12 19.33
CA ARG A 446 7.19 -27.16 18.95
C ARG A 446 8.36 -26.58 18.16
N LEU A 447 8.06 -25.78 17.12
CA LEU A 447 9.06 -25.23 16.22
C LEU A 447 9.98 -24.24 16.93
N LEU A 448 9.47 -23.50 17.93
CA LEU A 448 10.21 -22.51 18.71
C LEU A 448 10.76 -23.05 20.03
N ALA A 449 10.64 -24.35 20.31
CA ALA A 449 11.08 -24.94 21.58
C ALA A 449 12.59 -24.76 21.87
N ASP A 450 13.41 -24.61 20.82
CA ASP A 450 14.86 -24.37 20.95
C ASP A 450 15.24 -22.89 20.72
N TYR A 451 14.26 -21.98 20.58
CA TYR A 451 14.51 -20.54 20.46
C TYR A 451 14.81 -19.95 21.85
N PRO A 452 15.83 -19.09 22.00
CA PRO A 452 16.15 -18.47 23.29
C PRO A 452 15.12 -17.39 23.63
N ALA A 453 14.02 -17.78 24.28
CA ALA A 453 12.88 -16.90 24.52
C ALA A 453 13.25 -15.60 25.25
N GLU A 454 14.25 -15.64 26.13
CA GLU A 454 14.76 -14.50 26.89
C GLU A 454 15.38 -13.39 26.02
N THR A 455 15.66 -13.64 24.74
CA THR A 455 16.15 -12.61 23.81
C THR A 455 15.04 -11.80 23.17
N LEU A 456 13.77 -12.19 23.35
CA LEU A 456 12.64 -11.43 22.82
C LEU A 456 12.32 -10.25 23.73
N HIS A 457 11.94 -9.14 23.12
CA HIS A 457 11.44 -7.95 23.80
C HIS A 457 9.98 -8.17 24.24
N GLU A 458 9.59 -7.61 25.39
CA GLU A 458 8.17 -7.48 25.74
C GLU A 458 7.54 -6.37 24.88
N THR A 459 6.81 -6.73 23.83
CA THR A 459 6.18 -5.75 22.93
C THR A 459 5.06 -4.97 23.61
N ILE A 460 4.40 -5.61 24.59
CA ILE A 460 3.48 -4.97 25.55
C ILE A 460 3.92 -5.38 26.95
N LYS A 461 4.52 -4.43 27.68
CA LYS A 461 5.04 -4.68 29.02
C LYS A 461 3.97 -5.24 29.96
N GLY A 462 4.27 -6.38 30.60
CA GLY A 462 3.35 -7.05 31.53
C GLY A 462 2.00 -7.39 30.92
N PHE A 463 1.98 -7.85 29.66
CA PHE A 463 0.74 -8.17 28.96
C PHE A 463 -0.08 -9.22 29.70
N HIS A 464 0.54 -10.37 30.00
CA HIS A 464 -0.03 -11.48 30.79
C HIS A 464 0.63 -11.63 32.17
N ASP A 465 0.99 -10.49 32.77
CA ASP A 465 1.36 -10.44 34.19
C ASP A 465 0.08 -10.27 35.02
N THR A 466 -0.65 -11.37 35.24
CA THR A 466 -1.93 -11.38 35.95
C THR A 466 -1.82 -10.79 37.35
N LYS A 467 -0.68 -10.98 38.03
CA LYS A 467 -0.37 -10.43 39.35
C LYS A 467 -0.29 -8.90 39.31
N ALA A 468 0.44 -8.32 38.35
CA ALA A 468 0.46 -6.87 38.15
C ALA A 468 -0.90 -6.31 37.71
N ARG A 469 -1.66 -7.04 36.89
CA ARG A 469 -3.02 -6.66 36.49
C ARG A 469 -3.97 -6.64 37.69
N PHE A 470 -3.81 -7.57 38.63
CA PHE A 470 -4.57 -7.60 39.88
C PHE A 470 -4.30 -6.39 40.77
N GLU A 471 -3.05 -5.97 40.90
CA GLU A 471 -2.70 -4.72 41.60
C GLU A 471 -3.30 -3.49 40.91
N THR A 472 -3.28 -3.47 39.58
CA THR A 472 -3.91 -2.40 38.78
C THR A 472 -5.42 -2.35 39.01
N PHE A 473 -6.08 -3.50 39.05
CA PHE A 473 -7.50 -3.61 39.37
C PHE A 473 -7.80 -3.09 40.78
N LYS A 474 -7.05 -3.52 41.82
CA LYS A 474 -7.22 -3.02 43.20
C LYS A 474 -7.11 -1.50 43.27
N LYS A 475 -6.18 -0.92 42.50
CA LYS A 475 -6.04 0.53 42.38
C LYS A 475 -7.26 1.17 41.71
N ALA A 476 -7.74 0.64 40.59
CA ALA A 476 -8.92 1.16 39.90
C ALA A 476 -10.18 1.15 40.78
N VAL A 477 -10.40 0.08 41.55
CA VAL A 477 -11.50 -0.01 42.53
C VAL A 477 -11.38 1.05 43.62
N LYS A 478 -10.17 1.30 44.11
CA LYS A 478 -9.93 2.30 45.16
C LYS A 478 -10.11 3.73 44.67
N GLU A 479 -9.66 4.02 43.46
CA GLU A 479 -9.75 5.34 42.86
C GLU A 479 -11.17 5.66 42.37
N ASP A 480 -11.89 4.65 41.87
CA ASP A 480 -13.28 4.71 41.40
C ASP A 480 -13.58 5.98 40.61
N VAL A 481 -12.72 6.28 39.62
CA VAL A 481 -12.70 7.57 38.90
C VAL A 481 -14.04 7.90 38.23
N CYS A 482 -14.82 6.88 37.87
CA CYS A 482 -16.15 7.02 37.27
C CYS A 482 -17.30 6.84 38.27
N GLY A 483 -17.03 6.55 39.55
CA GLY A 483 -18.06 6.27 40.55
C GLY A 483 -18.86 5.00 40.27
N ARG A 484 -18.30 4.05 39.51
CA ARG A 484 -18.98 2.83 39.04
C ARG A 484 -18.81 1.65 40.00
N ALA A 485 -17.85 1.67 40.92
CA ALA A 485 -17.57 0.53 41.78
C ALA A 485 -18.78 0.09 42.61
N HIS A 486 -19.62 1.01 43.06
CA HIS A 486 -20.79 0.70 43.89
C HIS A 486 -21.82 -0.20 43.20
N SER A 487 -21.89 -0.21 41.85
CA SER A 487 -22.87 -0.99 41.09
C SER A 487 -22.38 -2.40 40.70
N VAL A 488 -21.11 -2.71 40.95
CA VAL A 488 -20.45 -3.97 40.50
C VAL A 488 -19.71 -4.68 41.64
N GLN A 489 -20.26 -4.62 42.85
CA GLN A 489 -19.63 -5.19 44.05
C GLN A 489 -19.43 -6.71 43.95
N ASN A 490 -20.34 -7.43 43.31
CA ASN A 490 -20.23 -8.88 43.16
C ASN A 490 -19.04 -9.25 42.27
N GLU A 491 -18.88 -8.54 41.15
CA GLU A 491 -17.77 -8.68 40.22
C GLU A 491 -16.44 -8.31 40.88
N ILE A 492 -16.42 -7.26 41.71
CA ILE A 492 -15.23 -6.89 42.50
C ILE A 492 -14.85 -7.99 43.49
N GLN A 493 -15.81 -8.51 44.24
CA GLN A 493 -15.55 -9.59 45.20
C GLN A 493 -15.12 -10.87 44.50
N PHE A 494 -15.65 -11.15 43.30
CA PHE A 494 -15.19 -12.26 42.48
C PHE A 494 -13.70 -12.15 42.19
N VAL A 495 -13.22 -10.98 41.74
CA VAL A 495 -11.79 -10.77 41.48
C VAL A 495 -10.97 -10.97 42.77
N LEU A 496 -11.35 -10.29 43.86
CA LEU A 496 -10.61 -10.37 45.13
C LEU A 496 -10.54 -11.78 45.72
N ALA A 497 -11.58 -12.61 45.52
CA ALA A 497 -11.60 -13.99 45.98
C ALA A 497 -10.66 -14.92 45.19
N HIS A 498 -10.13 -14.48 44.04
CA HIS A 498 -9.27 -15.26 43.15
C HIS A 498 -7.83 -14.70 43.09
N GLU A 499 -7.36 -14.03 44.15
CA GLU A 499 -5.96 -13.54 44.22
C GLU A 499 -4.93 -14.67 44.03
N ASP A 500 -5.18 -15.85 44.60
CA ASP A 500 -4.32 -17.03 44.41
C ASP A 500 -4.20 -17.43 42.93
N LEU A 501 -5.29 -17.30 42.17
CA LEU A 501 -5.29 -17.57 40.72
C LEU A 501 -4.47 -16.52 39.96
N ALA A 502 -4.53 -15.26 40.38
CA ALA A 502 -3.74 -14.18 39.78
C ALA A 502 -2.23 -14.37 39.96
N ASN A 503 -1.83 -14.94 41.10
CA ASN A 503 -0.42 -15.15 41.44
C ASN A 503 0.16 -16.45 40.89
N ALA A 504 -0.68 -17.44 40.56
CA ALA A 504 -0.28 -18.82 40.31
C ALA A 504 0.90 -18.99 39.34
N PHE A 505 0.83 -18.38 38.15
CA PHE A 505 1.88 -18.54 37.14
C PHE A 505 3.10 -17.66 37.39
N GLY A 506 2.93 -16.45 37.93
CA GLY A 506 4.04 -15.59 38.31
C GLY A 506 4.92 -16.26 39.37
N ASP A 507 4.29 -16.80 40.41
CA ASP A 507 4.99 -17.48 41.49
C ASP A 507 5.69 -18.78 41.01
N MET A 508 5.03 -19.58 40.15
CA MET A 508 5.65 -20.78 39.56
C MET A 508 6.84 -20.45 38.64
N LEU A 509 6.76 -19.35 37.89
CA LEU A 509 7.86 -18.89 37.04
C LEU A 509 9.04 -18.38 37.88
N GLU A 510 8.78 -17.56 38.92
CA GLU A 510 9.80 -17.10 39.88
C GLU A 510 10.51 -18.27 40.57
N ASN A 511 9.76 -19.32 40.92
CA ASN A 511 10.28 -20.54 41.54
C ASN A 511 10.95 -21.51 40.53
N LYS A 512 10.99 -21.17 39.24
CA LYS A 512 11.54 -22.00 38.15
C LYS A 512 10.86 -23.37 38.02
N GLU A 513 9.59 -23.45 38.38
CA GLU A 513 8.76 -24.65 38.18
C GLU A 513 8.27 -24.75 36.72
N LEU A 514 8.25 -23.63 36.01
CA LEU A 514 7.82 -23.51 34.62
C LEU A 514 8.96 -22.94 33.75
N PRO A 515 9.17 -23.48 32.54
CA PRO A 515 10.11 -22.91 31.61
C PRO A 515 9.52 -21.66 30.94
N LEU A 516 10.38 -20.68 30.68
CA LEU A 516 10.05 -19.55 29.81
C LEU A 516 10.07 -20.03 28.35
N ARG A 517 9.05 -19.66 27.57
CA ARG A 517 8.91 -20.03 26.15
C ARG A 517 8.62 -18.82 25.30
N VAL A 518 8.77 -18.97 23.99
CA VAL A 518 8.18 -18.04 23.04
C VAL A 518 6.68 -18.31 22.98
N THR A 519 5.87 -17.29 23.26
CA THR A 519 4.41 -17.39 23.19
C THR A 519 3.85 -16.39 22.20
N HIS A 520 2.69 -16.72 21.64
CA HIS A 520 1.98 -15.85 20.70
C HIS A 520 1.20 -14.75 21.42
N ASN A 521 0.57 -15.08 22.54
CA ASN A 521 -0.19 -14.20 23.43
C ASN A 521 -1.51 -13.63 22.84
N ASP A 522 -1.83 -13.90 21.58
CA ASP A 522 -3.14 -13.60 20.98
C ASP A 522 -3.61 -14.77 20.10
N THR A 523 -4.04 -15.88 20.72
CA THR A 523 -4.21 -17.17 20.03
C THR A 523 -5.63 -17.37 19.46
N LYS A 524 -6.16 -16.33 18.83
CA LYS A 524 -7.45 -16.37 18.14
C LYS A 524 -7.39 -17.20 16.86
N LEU A 525 -8.53 -17.78 16.46
CA LEU A 525 -8.64 -18.58 15.25
C LEU A 525 -8.25 -17.80 13.97
N ASN A 526 -8.61 -16.52 13.90
CA ASN A 526 -8.29 -15.68 12.74
C ASN A 526 -6.79 -15.36 12.60
N ASN A 527 -5.97 -15.70 13.60
CA ASN A 527 -4.51 -15.63 13.53
C ASN A 527 -3.89 -16.92 12.99
N ILE A 528 -4.69 -17.84 12.45
CA ILE A 528 -4.23 -19.04 11.74
C ILE A 528 -4.66 -18.97 10.28
N MET A 529 -3.70 -19.19 9.38
CA MET A 529 -3.95 -19.42 7.97
C MET A 529 -4.21 -20.90 7.75
N ILE A 530 -5.39 -21.24 7.21
CA ILE A 530 -5.81 -22.60 6.87
C ILE A 530 -5.76 -22.77 5.36
N ASP A 531 -5.09 -23.84 4.92
CA ASP A 531 -4.94 -24.19 3.52
C ASP A 531 -6.29 -24.58 2.90
N ASN A 532 -6.64 -23.95 1.78
CA ASN A 532 -7.98 -24.08 1.17
C ASN A 532 -8.25 -25.48 0.59
N GLU A 533 -7.21 -26.27 0.28
CA GLU A 533 -7.36 -27.60 -0.32
C GLU A 533 -7.36 -28.70 0.74
N THR A 534 -6.43 -28.62 1.69
CA THR A 534 -6.19 -29.65 2.70
C THR A 534 -6.91 -29.39 4.00
N HIS A 535 -7.42 -28.17 4.21
CA HIS A 535 -8.01 -27.69 5.47
C HIS A 535 -7.05 -27.75 6.67
N LYS A 536 -5.74 -27.83 6.43
CA LYS A 536 -4.75 -27.83 7.51
C LYS A 536 -4.36 -26.41 7.88
N GLY A 537 -4.18 -26.16 9.17
CA GLY A 537 -3.53 -24.94 9.62
C GLY A 537 -2.06 -24.95 9.22
N ILE A 538 -1.63 -23.97 8.43
CA ILE A 538 -0.28 -23.93 7.84
C ILE A 538 0.60 -22.84 8.43
N CYS A 539 0.04 -21.71 8.88
CA CYS A 539 0.84 -20.58 9.38
C CYS A 539 0.13 -19.83 10.50
N VAL A 540 0.87 -19.53 11.56
CA VAL A 540 0.46 -18.57 12.59
C VAL A 540 0.87 -17.18 12.14
N ILE A 541 -0.08 -16.25 12.12
CA ILE A 541 0.09 -14.85 11.73
C ILE A 541 -0.19 -13.92 12.92
N ASP A 542 -0.07 -12.60 12.72
CA ASP A 542 -0.25 -11.58 13.77
C ASP A 542 0.76 -11.71 14.93
N LEU A 543 2.05 -11.76 14.57
CA LEU A 543 3.15 -12.02 15.50
C LEU A 543 3.53 -10.81 16.39
N ASP A 544 2.65 -9.82 16.53
CA ASP A 544 2.96 -8.55 17.20
C ASP A 544 3.07 -8.68 18.71
N THR A 545 2.35 -9.65 19.27
CA THR A 545 2.40 -10.00 20.69
C THR A 545 3.32 -11.18 20.95
N VAL A 546 4.14 -11.60 19.98
CA VAL A 546 5.13 -12.66 20.20
C VAL A 546 6.26 -12.12 21.08
N MET A 547 6.40 -12.73 22.25
CA MET A 547 7.33 -12.33 23.31
C MET A 547 7.56 -13.50 24.27
N PRO A 548 8.41 -13.36 25.30
CA PRO A 548 8.58 -14.41 26.30
C PRO A 548 7.31 -14.60 27.15
N GLY A 549 6.95 -15.85 27.42
CA GLY A 549 5.78 -16.18 28.22
C GLY A 549 5.70 -17.66 28.56
N LEU A 550 4.48 -18.14 28.86
CA LEU A 550 4.20 -19.52 29.27
C LEU A 550 3.23 -20.17 28.27
N ALA A 551 3.51 -21.41 27.83
CA ALA A 551 2.66 -22.11 26.86
C ALA A 551 1.19 -22.23 27.32
N MET A 552 0.94 -22.29 28.63
CA MET A 552 -0.39 -22.34 29.22
C MET A 552 -1.19 -21.05 28.98
N ASN A 553 -0.54 -19.91 28.75
CA ASN A 553 -1.20 -18.65 28.39
C ASN A 553 -1.78 -18.74 26.97
N ASP A 554 -0.97 -19.19 26.00
CA ASP A 554 -1.41 -19.41 24.61
C ASP A 554 -2.57 -20.42 24.54
N PHE A 555 -2.44 -21.56 25.22
CA PHE A 555 -3.51 -22.54 25.32
C PHE A 555 -4.76 -21.93 25.96
N GLY A 556 -4.56 -21.20 27.06
CA GLY A 556 -5.66 -20.66 27.85
C GLY A 556 -6.47 -19.60 27.11
N ASP A 557 -5.81 -18.72 26.35
CA ASP A 557 -6.48 -17.67 25.59
C ASP A 557 -7.31 -18.25 24.42
N SER A 558 -6.82 -19.31 23.77
CA SER A 558 -7.63 -20.03 22.77
C SER A 558 -8.85 -20.71 23.37
N ILE A 559 -8.73 -21.34 24.54
CA ILE A 559 -9.87 -21.98 25.21
C ILE A 559 -10.89 -20.94 25.68
N ARG A 560 -10.42 -19.84 26.28
CA ARG A 560 -11.26 -18.73 26.76
C ARG A 560 -12.21 -18.24 25.66
N PHE A 561 -11.69 -18.07 24.45
CA PHE A 561 -12.47 -17.59 23.32
C PHE A 561 -13.23 -18.71 22.60
N GLY A 562 -12.52 -19.77 22.19
CA GLY A 562 -13.03 -20.77 21.26
C GLY A 562 -13.84 -21.91 21.89
N ALA A 563 -13.75 -22.14 23.21
CA ALA A 563 -14.56 -23.14 23.90
C ALA A 563 -15.76 -22.53 24.66
N SER A 564 -16.02 -21.22 24.51
CA SER A 564 -17.22 -20.58 25.03
C SER A 564 -18.43 -20.88 24.14
N THR A 565 -19.57 -21.27 24.72
CA THR A 565 -20.83 -21.53 23.99
C THR A 565 -21.59 -20.28 23.56
N GLY A 566 -21.11 -19.08 23.94
CA GLY A 566 -21.69 -17.81 23.52
C GLY A 566 -20.65 -16.72 23.29
N ALA A 567 -21.11 -15.60 22.74
CA ALA A 567 -20.28 -14.44 22.45
C ALA A 567 -19.64 -13.84 23.71
N GLU A 568 -18.48 -13.19 23.54
CA GLU A 568 -17.73 -12.60 24.65
C GLU A 568 -18.56 -11.56 25.44
N ASP A 569 -19.48 -10.86 24.78
CA ASP A 569 -20.34 -9.81 25.34
C ASP A 569 -21.80 -10.24 25.52
N GLU A 570 -22.09 -11.54 25.55
CA GLU A 570 -23.44 -12.06 25.77
C GLU A 570 -24.01 -11.60 27.12
N THR A 571 -25.25 -11.14 27.07
CA THR A 571 -25.99 -10.62 28.23
C THR A 571 -26.75 -11.71 28.98
N ASP A 572 -27.13 -12.78 28.28
CA ASP A 572 -27.77 -13.96 28.84
C ASP A 572 -26.73 -14.99 29.30
N LEU A 573 -26.28 -14.86 30.54
CA LEU A 573 -25.22 -15.70 31.13
C LEU A 573 -25.58 -17.19 31.24
N ASP A 574 -26.85 -17.56 31.11
CA ASP A 574 -27.26 -18.98 31.12
C ASP A 574 -26.79 -19.72 29.86
N LYS A 575 -26.49 -18.98 28.78
CA LYS A 575 -25.91 -19.53 27.55
C LYS A 575 -24.40 -19.69 27.61
N ILE A 576 -23.74 -19.18 28.65
CA ILE A 576 -22.27 -19.18 28.76
C ILE A 576 -21.80 -20.38 29.56
N GLN A 577 -21.11 -21.28 28.87
CA GLN A 577 -20.48 -22.47 29.41
C GLN A 577 -19.18 -22.73 28.65
N CYS A 578 -18.23 -23.40 29.32
CA CYS A 578 -17.08 -24.01 28.66
C CYS A 578 -17.54 -25.36 28.09
N ASP A 579 -17.52 -25.47 26.77
CA ASP A 579 -17.84 -26.71 26.07
C ASP A 579 -16.71 -27.73 26.24
N MET A 580 -17.01 -28.83 26.93
CA MET A 580 -16.02 -29.87 27.23
C MET A 580 -15.62 -30.69 26.00
N ASN A 581 -16.45 -30.73 24.95
CA ASN A 581 -16.10 -31.36 23.68
C ASN A 581 -15.07 -30.50 22.95
N LEU A 582 -15.34 -29.19 22.82
CA LEU A 582 -14.39 -28.25 22.21
C LEU A 582 -13.08 -28.18 23.01
N PHE A 583 -13.15 -28.19 24.35
CA PHE A 583 -11.97 -28.28 25.20
C PHE A 583 -11.15 -29.55 24.94
N ASP A 584 -11.79 -30.72 24.79
CA ASP A 584 -11.12 -32.00 24.48
C ASP A 584 -10.46 -31.97 23.10
N ILE A 585 -11.18 -31.46 22.09
CA ILE A 585 -10.68 -31.31 20.72
C ILE A 585 -9.44 -30.42 20.70
N TYR A 586 -9.50 -29.25 21.35
CA TYR A 586 -8.38 -28.32 21.38
C TYR A 586 -7.21 -28.86 22.20
N ALA A 587 -7.46 -29.48 23.36
CA ALA A 587 -6.44 -30.15 24.16
C ALA A 587 -5.68 -31.21 23.34
N LYS A 588 -6.41 -32.05 22.61
CA LYS A 588 -5.83 -33.04 21.72
C LYS A 588 -4.92 -32.39 20.68
N GLY A 589 -5.45 -31.46 19.90
CA GLY A 589 -4.71 -30.83 18.80
C GLY A 589 -3.47 -30.08 19.28
N PHE A 590 -3.57 -29.32 20.37
CA PHE A 590 -2.46 -28.55 20.93
C PHE A 590 -1.32 -29.46 21.44
N ILE A 591 -1.66 -30.50 22.20
CA ILE A 591 -0.66 -31.44 22.73
C ILE A 591 -0.01 -32.26 21.60
N GLU A 592 -0.80 -32.73 20.63
CA GLU A 592 -0.28 -33.41 19.43
C GLU A 592 0.66 -32.50 18.62
N GLY A 593 0.27 -31.24 18.39
CA GLY A 593 1.07 -30.24 17.69
C GLY A 593 2.40 -29.94 18.40
N CYS A 594 2.41 -29.96 19.74
CA CYS A 594 3.63 -29.78 20.54
C CYS A 594 4.63 -30.94 20.38
N ALA A 595 4.19 -32.12 19.92
CA ALA A 595 5.01 -33.31 19.68
C ALA A 595 6.02 -33.63 20.80
N GLY A 596 5.57 -33.57 22.06
CA GLY A 596 6.37 -33.90 23.23
C GLY A 596 7.39 -32.83 23.67
N LYS A 597 7.32 -31.61 23.14
CA LYS A 597 8.21 -30.49 23.56
C LYS A 597 7.78 -29.80 24.86
N LEU A 598 6.56 -30.04 25.32
CA LEU A 598 6.10 -29.58 26.64
C LEU A 598 6.57 -30.54 27.73
N THR A 599 6.87 -29.99 28.90
CA THR A 599 7.12 -30.78 30.10
C THR A 599 5.81 -31.36 30.65
N THR A 600 5.91 -32.44 31.43
CA THR A 600 4.79 -33.00 32.20
C THR A 600 4.04 -31.93 32.99
N LYS A 601 4.77 -31.05 33.68
CA LYS A 601 4.19 -30.00 34.52
C LYS A 601 3.37 -28.99 33.71
N GLU A 602 3.84 -28.61 32.53
CA GLU A 602 3.10 -27.72 31.64
C GLU A 602 1.81 -28.34 31.13
N ILE A 603 1.85 -29.61 30.73
CA ILE A 603 0.66 -30.36 30.30
C ILE A 603 -0.37 -30.40 31.43
N GLU A 604 0.05 -30.77 32.65
CA GLU A 604 -0.82 -30.81 33.84
C GLU A 604 -1.47 -29.44 34.16
N LEU A 605 -0.84 -28.33 33.76
CA LEU A 605 -1.29 -26.98 34.05
C LEU A 605 -2.11 -26.33 32.92
N LEU A 606 -2.35 -27.01 31.79
CA LEU A 606 -3.20 -26.50 30.72
C LEU A 606 -4.63 -26.11 31.19
N PRO A 607 -5.31 -26.88 32.06
CA PRO A 607 -6.61 -26.46 32.60
C PRO A 607 -6.51 -25.19 33.46
N LEU A 608 -5.40 -25.02 34.19
CA LEU A 608 -5.15 -23.81 34.96
C LEU A 608 -4.92 -22.62 34.03
N GLY A 609 -4.22 -22.82 32.90
CA GLY A 609 -4.03 -21.81 31.86
C GLY A 609 -5.34 -21.25 31.34
N ALA A 610 -6.28 -22.13 30.96
CA ALA A 610 -7.63 -21.72 30.55
C ALA A 610 -8.33 -20.87 31.60
N LYS A 611 -8.22 -21.26 32.88
CA LYS A 611 -8.84 -20.51 33.98
C LYS A 611 -8.17 -19.15 34.24
N VAL A 612 -6.83 -19.11 34.28
CA VAL A 612 -6.04 -17.88 34.50
C VAL A 612 -6.30 -16.87 33.39
N MET A 613 -6.26 -17.29 32.12
CA MET A 613 -6.46 -16.40 30.98
C MET A 613 -7.88 -15.84 30.91
N THR A 614 -8.88 -16.67 31.21
CA THR A 614 -10.28 -16.22 31.30
C THR A 614 -10.45 -15.22 32.44
N PHE A 615 -9.87 -15.51 33.61
CA PHE A 615 -9.91 -14.63 34.77
C PHE A 615 -9.21 -13.29 34.52
N GLU A 616 -7.98 -13.31 33.97
CA GLU A 616 -7.22 -12.10 33.63
C GLU A 616 -8.02 -11.20 32.69
N CYS A 617 -8.59 -11.78 31.63
CA CYS A 617 -9.36 -11.02 30.65
C CYS A 617 -10.62 -10.39 31.28
N GLY A 618 -11.38 -11.17 32.08
CA GLY A 618 -12.53 -10.65 32.81
C GLY A 618 -12.19 -9.51 33.77
N MET A 619 -11.07 -9.64 34.49
CA MET A 619 -10.55 -8.61 35.38
C MET A 619 -10.12 -7.35 34.60
N ARG A 620 -9.51 -7.51 33.42
CA ARG A 620 -9.13 -6.38 32.55
C ARG A 620 -10.36 -5.63 32.05
N PHE A 621 -11.42 -6.33 31.64
CA PHE A 621 -12.68 -5.69 31.26
C PHE A 621 -13.32 -4.93 32.41
N LEU A 622 -13.34 -5.51 33.62
CA LEU A 622 -13.88 -4.82 34.80
C LEU A 622 -13.05 -3.58 35.16
N THR A 623 -11.72 -3.69 35.09
CA THR A 623 -10.81 -2.57 35.34
C THR A 623 -11.08 -1.43 34.38
N ASP A 624 -11.20 -1.73 33.08
CA ASP A 624 -11.49 -0.71 32.06
C ASP A 624 -12.88 -0.09 32.24
N TYR A 625 -13.90 -0.89 32.59
CA TYR A 625 -15.22 -0.37 32.95
C TYR A 625 -15.17 0.62 34.13
N LEU A 626 -14.39 0.33 35.17
CA LEU A 626 -14.22 1.23 36.32
C LEU A 626 -13.46 2.52 35.95
N GLN A 627 -12.60 2.46 34.93
CA GLN A 627 -11.79 3.58 34.44
C GLN A 627 -12.45 4.40 33.33
N GLY A 628 -13.64 4.00 32.88
CA GLY A 628 -14.41 4.76 31.88
C GLY A 628 -14.27 4.26 30.44
N ASP A 629 -13.96 2.98 30.24
CA ASP A 629 -13.94 2.31 28.92
C ASP A 629 -12.93 2.93 27.95
N THR A 630 -11.69 3.10 28.41
CA THR A 630 -10.63 3.82 27.70
C THR A 630 -9.68 2.91 26.93
N TYR A 631 -9.63 1.63 27.29
CA TYR A 631 -8.72 0.64 26.70
C TYR A 631 -9.41 -0.18 25.61
N PHE A 632 -10.55 -0.81 25.92
CA PHE A 632 -11.31 -1.61 24.98
C PHE A 632 -12.37 -0.77 24.28
N LYS A 633 -12.47 -0.89 22.95
CA LYS A 633 -13.56 -0.25 22.20
C LYS A 633 -14.91 -0.83 22.66
N ILE A 634 -15.84 0.07 22.96
CA ILE A 634 -17.22 -0.25 23.29
C ILE A 634 -18.16 0.23 22.18
N HIS A 635 -19.22 -0.54 21.96
CA HIS A 635 -20.28 -0.22 20.98
C HIS A 635 -21.62 0.12 21.64
N ARG A 636 -21.70 0.00 22.97
CA ARG A 636 -22.90 0.24 23.78
C ARG A 636 -22.50 0.50 25.23
N GLU A 637 -23.41 1.07 26.00
CA GLU A 637 -23.24 1.21 27.44
C GLU A 637 -23.09 -0.17 28.10
N ASN A 638 -22.26 -0.25 29.14
CA ASN A 638 -21.97 -1.47 29.91
C ASN A 638 -21.33 -2.62 29.12
N HIS A 639 -20.87 -2.41 27.88
CA HIS A 639 -20.30 -3.48 27.06
C HIS A 639 -19.14 -4.21 27.77
N ASN A 640 -18.17 -3.48 28.34
CA ASN A 640 -17.08 -4.12 29.08
C ASN A 640 -17.54 -4.83 30.37
N LEU A 641 -18.59 -4.33 31.03
CA LEU A 641 -19.15 -5.02 32.19
C LEU A 641 -19.79 -6.35 31.80
N ASP A 642 -20.52 -6.40 30.68
CA ASP A 642 -21.10 -7.65 30.19
C ASP A 642 -20.01 -8.63 29.75
N ARG A 643 -18.95 -8.16 29.08
CA ARG A 643 -17.77 -8.99 28.78
C ARG A 643 -17.14 -9.58 30.03
N CYS A 644 -16.92 -8.75 31.05
CA CYS A 644 -16.43 -9.19 32.36
C CYS A 644 -17.30 -10.32 32.94
N ARG A 645 -18.62 -10.15 32.94
CA ARG A 645 -19.57 -11.14 33.47
C ARG A 645 -19.52 -12.46 32.71
N THR A 646 -19.43 -12.43 31.39
CA THR A 646 -19.23 -13.63 30.57
C THR A 646 -17.97 -14.37 30.98
N GLN A 647 -16.84 -13.66 31.13
CA GLN A 647 -15.58 -14.27 31.54
C GLN A 647 -15.68 -14.88 32.96
N PHE A 648 -16.29 -14.20 33.92
CA PHE A 648 -16.44 -14.72 35.30
C PHE A 648 -17.40 -15.91 35.38
N LYS A 649 -18.47 -15.89 34.58
CA LYS A 649 -19.36 -17.05 34.41
C LYS A 649 -18.59 -18.24 33.85
N LEU A 650 -17.74 -18.01 32.86
CA LEU A 650 -16.91 -19.06 32.25
C LEU A 650 -15.87 -19.62 33.25
N VAL A 651 -15.21 -18.78 34.04
CA VAL A 651 -14.33 -19.22 35.14
C VAL A 651 -15.09 -20.11 36.13
N SER A 652 -16.27 -19.67 36.57
CA SER A 652 -17.09 -20.43 37.52
C SER A 652 -17.52 -21.79 36.96
N ASP A 653 -17.84 -21.84 35.67
CA ASP A 653 -18.20 -23.09 34.98
C ASP A 653 -16.99 -24.03 34.81
N MET A 654 -15.80 -23.51 34.50
CA MET A 654 -14.54 -24.28 34.49
C MET A 654 -14.22 -24.86 35.87
N GLU A 655 -14.48 -24.12 36.95
CA GLU A 655 -14.29 -24.60 38.32
C GLU A 655 -15.28 -25.73 38.66
N ALA A 656 -16.54 -25.60 38.26
CA ALA A 656 -17.53 -26.67 38.42
C ALA A 656 -17.16 -27.93 37.61
N LYS A 657 -16.46 -27.77 36.49
CA LYS A 657 -16.01 -28.85 35.58
C LYS A 657 -14.55 -29.24 35.78
N TRP A 658 -13.89 -28.78 36.85
CA TRP A 658 -12.44 -28.90 37.04
C TRP A 658 -11.92 -30.35 36.92
N ASP A 659 -12.60 -31.30 37.57
CA ASP A 659 -12.24 -32.72 37.51
C ASP A 659 -12.34 -33.29 36.08
N THR A 660 -13.30 -32.81 35.29
CA THR A 660 -13.51 -33.23 33.90
C THR A 660 -12.39 -32.69 33.02
N MET A 661 -12.04 -31.41 33.14
CA MET A 661 -10.94 -30.78 32.39
C MET A 661 -9.62 -31.51 32.68
N ASN A 662 -9.32 -31.79 33.95
CA ASN A 662 -8.11 -32.53 34.34
C ASN A 662 -8.12 -33.97 33.81
N LYS A 663 -9.26 -34.66 33.81
CA LYS A 663 -9.39 -36.01 33.23
C LYS A 663 -9.16 -35.99 31.72
N ILE A 664 -9.63 -34.97 31.01
CA ILE A 664 -9.41 -34.79 29.58
C ILE A 664 -7.92 -34.67 29.28
N ILE A 665 -7.21 -33.76 29.96
CA ILE A 665 -5.76 -33.57 29.75
C ILE A 665 -4.98 -34.86 30.03
N LYS A 666 -5.34 -35.61 31.08
CA LYS A 666 -4.70 -36.89 31.41
C LYS A 666 -4.84 -37.97 30.34
N LYS A 667 -5.77 -37.84 29.37
CA LYS A 667 -5.88 -38.78 28.23
C LYS A 667 -4.67 -38.68 27.28
N TYR A 668 -4.02 -37.53 27.26
CA TYR A 668 -2.96 -37.17 26.30
C TYR A 668 -1.57 -37.14 26.94
N HIS A 669 -1.47 -37.64 28.18
CA HIS A 669 -0.26 -37.65 29.00
C HIS A 669 0.55 -38.95 28.85
#